data_AF-A0A166QBB6-F1
#
_entry.id   AF-A0A166QBB6-F1
#
_cell.length_a   1.000
_cell.length_b   1.000
_cell.length_c   1.000
_cell.angle_alpha   90.00
_cell.angle_beta   90.00
_cell.angle_gamma   90.00
#
_symmetry.space_group_name_H-M   'P 1'
#
loop_
_entity.id
_entity.type
_entity.pdbx_description
1 polymer ?
#
loop_
_entity_poly.entity_id
_entity_poly.type
_entity_poly.pdbx_seq_one_letter_code
_entity_poly.pdbx_strand_id
1 'polypeptide(L)'
;LPKALRGPPLLPNMSSLKQFIRNVRAAKTIADERAVIQKESASIRASFREESGDHSVRRNNVAKLLYLFTLGERTHFGQIECLKLLASPRFADKRLGHLATSLLLDENQEVLTLVTNSLQNDLAHSNQYVVGLALCTLGNIASIEMSRDLFQQVESCINTSNPYIRRKAALCAMRICRKVPDLQEHFVDKVSNLLADRNHGVQLCGLTLATSLCEADEEEGGEEGVVEKFKVFVPNLVKTLKALATSGYAPEHDVTGISDPFVQVKILRLLRVLAMGDAQVSEQINDILAQVATNTDSSKNVGNSILYEAVLTILDIEADSGLRVLGVNILGKFLSNRDNNIRYVALNTLIKVVAIEPNAVQRHRNTILECLRDPDISIRRRALELSFTLINESNVRVLIRELLAFLEVADNEFKPTMTSQIGIAADKFAPNKRWHVDTMLRVLTLAGNYVKEPIMSSFIRLVATTPELQTYAVQKLYISLKKDITQESLTQAGAWCIGEYGDALLRGGQYEEEELVREVKEHELIDLFTTILNSNHATQVSTEYIVTALVKLTTRLTDPAQIDRIRRLLQVHQTSLDVEVQQRAVEYSNLFSYDQIRAGVLEKMPPPQIKEESRVLGAATTTKKAKAANRKSRVIKPTEQDLLFDLMDTPTTTTPAASGASNTDLLADILGGTSSPPPTSTSPAPQQSNTASIMDLFSQDSTQPAASPAPAMGGSNLDLMSSMSAVASPPPQSQAAPQPPAGLPVYDNNGLNLTFQIQRNAEGLVQVIGRFKNAGPVPLSNVGMQAAVPKTQKLQLMAISSTDVGPGAEATQRMIVSGAKGPLRLRLRIGYAHPAAGEVMDQFFPGQWLDTFVPGVPKPGGFTITSQPSKAALPSSAYLELAVQKSPSNPSAAWLWGHPVDDEDAGGGHGHSTENVPAQLLVRVGGSFVWPPQGIDLGPLRRIVFIAGGVGINPLMSILSHLAEGGECPYNMQFLYSTKTPAEGLDSEKILFLERLAAIYGREKDTSGPSETVLPCNEVEIQMKKRRMTLEDVAEALGPKEEHGSAVVYVCGVPAMTDEFVGKLTSPDGLDLKPEQVLCEKWW
;
A
#
# COMPACT_ATOMS: atom_id res chain seq x y z
N LEU A 1 33.15 -67.30 24.19
CA LEU A 1 33.88 -67.21 22.90
C LEU A 1 32.87 -67.23 21.74
N PRO A 2 33.18 -66.69 20.54
CA PRO A 2 32.48 -65.47 20.10
C PRO A 2 31.62 -65.58 18.82
N LYS A 3 30.86 -64.50 18.58
CA LYS A 3 30.53 -63.78 17.33
C LYS A 3 30.59 -64.48 15.96
N ALA A 4 29.68 -63.95 15.11
CA ALA A 4 29.72 -63.81 13.64
C ALA A 4 28.79 -64.75 12.85
N LEU A 5 28.19 -64.19 11.78
CA LEU A 5 27.24 -64.78 10.80
C LEU A 5 25.73 -64.51 11.00
N ARG A 6 25.35 -63.25 11.20
CA ARG A 6 24.15 -62.69 10.54
C ARG A 6 24.50 -61.31 9.98
N GLY A 7 24.25 -61.12 8.69
CA GLY A 7 24.45 -59.83 8.00
C GLY A 7 23.43 -58.77 8.47
N PRO A 8 23.60 -57.51 8.02
CA PRO A 8 22.65 -56.46 8.34
C PRO A 8 21.24 -56.80 7.79
N PRO A 9 20.16 -56.41 8.47
CA PRO A 9 18.82 -56.58 7.94
C PRO A 9 18.63 -55.74 6.69
N LEU A 10 17.97 -56.32 5.69
CA LEU A 10 17.53 -55.63 4.48
C LEU A 10 16.62 -54.43 4.83
N LEU A 11 16.61 -53.46 3.90
CA LEU A 11 15.93 -52.16 4.01
C LEU A 11 14.53 -52.22 4.64
N PRO A 12 14.15 -51.26 5.50
CA PRO A 12 12.84 -51.24 6.14
C PRO A 12 11.72 -51.07 5.12
N ASN A 13 10.67 -51.89 5.23
CA ASN A 13 9.46 -51.80 4.41
C ASN A 13 8.93 -50.35 4.36
N MET A 14 9.01 -49.71 3.20
CA MET A 14 8.53 -48.34 2.99
C MET A 14 7.03 -48.25 3.26
N SER A 15 6.65 -47.44 4.25
CA SER A 15 5.26 -47.21 4.63
C SER A 15 4.43 -46.66 3.46
N SER A 16 3.18 -47.08 3.31
CA SER A 16 2.28 -46.49 2.30
C SER A 16 1.81 -45.09 2.72
N LEU A 17 1.39 -44.25 1.75
CA LEU A 17 0.74 -42.97 2.05
C LEU A 17 -0.38 -43.10 3.11
N LYS A 18 -1.23 -44.13 3.02
CA LYS A 18 -2.31 -44.36 3.99
C LYS A 18 -1.78 -44.64 5.40
N GLN A 19 -0.65 -45.33 5.53
CA GLN A 19 0.00 -45.54 6.83
C GLN A 19 0.66 -44.27 7.35
N PHE A 20 1.27 -43.46 6.48
CA PHE A 20 1.83 -42.16 6.88
C PHE A 20 0.74 -41.22 7.42
N ILE A 21 -0.38 -41.05 6.69
CA ILE A 21 -1.55 -40.28 7.16
C ILE A 21 -2.08 -40.83 8.49
N ARG A 22 -2.15 -42.15 8.65
CA ARG A 22 -2.56 -42.78 9.92
C ARG A 22 -1.60 -42.45 11.07
N ASN A 23 -0.29 -42.46 10.83
CA ASN A 23 0.71 -42.13 11.84
C ASN A 23 0.64 -40.64 12.25
N VAL A 24 0.51 -39.73 11.28
CA VAL A 24 0.32 -38.29 11.52
C VAL A 24 -0.96 -38.05 12.34
N ARG A 25 -2.09 -38.65 11.93
CA ARG A 25 -3.37 -38.56 12.68
C ARG A 25 -3.39 -39.28 14.03
N ALA A 26 -2.40 -40.13 14.33
CA ALA A 26 -2.25 -40.80 15.62
C ALA A 26 -1.36 -40.03 16.60
N ALA A 27 -0.66 -39.00 16.12
CA ALA A 27 0.13 -38.13 16.97
C ALA A 27 -0.77 -37.37 17.95
N LYS A 28 -0.40 -37.38 19.24
CA LYS A 28 -1.21 -36.74 20.30
C LYS A 28 -0.87 -35.28 20.54
N THR A 29 0.26 -34.81 20.00
CA THR A 29 0.76 -33.45 20.17
C THR A 29 1.40 -32.95 18.88
N ILE A 30 1.43 -31.63 18.68
CA ILE A 30 2.07 -30.99 17.52
C ILE A 30 3.58 -31.32 17.46
N ALA A 31 4.23 -31.57 18.60
CA ALA A 31 5.64 -31.98 18.64
C ALA A 31 5.85 -33.41 18.12
N ASP A 32 4.96 -34.33 18.50
CA ASP A 32 4.94 -35.73 18.04
C ASP A 32 4.60 -35.81 16.54
N GLU A 33 3.64 -34.99 16.09
CA GLU A 33 3.29 -34.84 14.67
C GLU A 33 4.49 -34.37 13.85
N ARG A 34 5.18 -33.32 14.30
CA ARG A 34 6.42 -32.81 13.68
C ARG A 34 7.53 -33.86 13.68
N ALA A 35 7.66 -34.69 14.73
CA ALA A 35 8.65 -35.77 14.77
C ALA A 35 8.35 -36.86 13.72
N VAL A 36 7.09 -37.26 13.55
CA VAL A 36 6.64 -38.19 12.50
C VAL A 36 6.88 -37.60 11.10
N ILE A 37 6.52 -36.34 10.89
CA ILE A 37 6.75 -35.57 9.65
C ILE A 37 8.25 -35.51 9.31
N GLN A 38 9.10 -35.13 10.27
CA GLN A 38 10.54 -35.01 10.05
C GLN A 38 11.16 -36.37 9.70
N LYS A 39 10.78 -37.44 10.41
CA LYS A 39 11.24 -38.81 10.17
C LYS A 39 10.87 -39.31 8.77
N GLU A 40 9.63 -39.14 8.34
CA GLU A 40 9.18 -39.55 7.00
C GLU A 40 9.76 -38.64 5.90
N SER A 41 9.90 -37.33 6.14
CA SER A 41 10.57 -36.43 5.17
C SER A 41 12.06 -36.77 4.98
N ALA A 42 12.74 -37.22 6.03
CA ALA A 42 14.12 -37.71 5.95
C ALA A 42 14.20 -39.02 5.16
N SER A 43 13.26 -39.95 5.38
CA SER A 43 13.13 -41.19 4.61
C SER A 43 12.91 -40.92 3.11
N ILE A 44 12.02 -39.98 2.77
CA ILE A 44 11.78 -39.57 1.38
C ILE A 44 13.05 -38.97 0.76
N ARG A 45 13.76 -38.07 1.47
CA ARG A 45 15.03 -37.48 1.00
C ARG A 45 16.13 -38.52 0.79
N ALA A 46 16.22 -39.54 1.66
CA ALA A 46 17.16 -40.65 1.48
C ALA A 46 16.80 -41.47 0.23
N SER A 47 15.54 -41.87 0.09
CA SER A 47 15.06 -42.67 -1.03
C SER A 47 15.18 -41.99 -2.40
N PHE A 48 15.08 -40.65 -2.46
CA PHE A 48 15.35 -39.88 -3.67
C PHE A 48 16.85 -39.78 -4.02
N ARG A 49 17.76 -39.88 -3.03
CA ARG A 49 19.22 -39.92 -3.27
C ARG A 49 19.71 -41.30 -3.74
N GLU A 50 19.01 -42.36 -3.39
CA GLU A 50 19.39 -43.75 -3.72
C GLU A 50 19.09 -44.14 -5.19
N GLU A 51 18.53 -43.23 -6.00
CA GLU A 51 18.20 -43.40 -7.44
C GLU A 51 17.62 -44.79 -7.82
N SER A 52 16.76 -45.34 -6.96
CA SER A 52 16.06 -46.58 -7.27
C SER A 52 15.22 -46.45 -8.56
N GLY A 53 15.39 -47.39 -9.49
CA GLY A 53 14.64 -47.46 -10.75
C GLY A 53 13.14 -47.75 -10.56
N ASP A 54 12.72 -48.10 -9.35
CA ASP A 54 11.34 -48.47 -9.03
C ASP A 54 10.39 -47.26 -9.03
N HIS A 55 9.78 -47.01 -10.19
CA HIS A 55 8.71 -46.02 -10.37
C HIS A 55 7.57 -46.16 -9.36
N SER A 56 7.30 -47.37 -8.84
CA SER A 56 6.31 -47.61 -7.78
C SER A 56 6.68 -46.97 -6.44
N VAL A 57 7.96 -47.04 -6.05
CA VAL A 57 8.48 -46.43 -4.82
C VAL A 57 8.51 -44.91 -4.96
N ARG A 58 9.03 -44.40 -6.09
CA ARG A 58 8.99 -42.96 -6.45
C ARG A 58 7.57 -42.41 -6.36
N ARG A 59 6.58 -43.10 -6.92
CA ARG A 59 5.15 -42.69 -6.84
C ARG A 59 4.65 -42.63 -5.40
N ASN A 60 4.92 -43.63 -4.56
CA ASN A 60 4.48 -43.60 -3.16
C ASN A 60 5.14 -42.45 -2.38
N ASN A 61 6.43 -42.19 -2.64
CA ASN A 61 7.19 -41.12 -2.00
C ASN A 61 6.71 -39.72 -2.43
N VAL A 62 6.46 -39.49 -3.72
CA VAL A 62 5.86 -38.23 -4.21
C VAL A 62 4.43 -38.06 -3.67
N ALA A 63 3.65 -39.14 -3.52
CA ALA A 63 2.32 -39.05 -2.92
C ALA A 63 2.36 -38.63 -1.43
N LYS A 64 3.36 -39.10 -0.67
CA LYS A 64 3.64 -38.59 0.69
C LYS A 64 4.13 -37.15 0.69
N LEU A 65 4.97 -36.78 -0.29
CA LEU A 65 5.47 -35.41 -0.45
C LEU A 65 4.32 -34.42 -0.68
N LEU A 66 3.32 -34.78 -1.49
CA LEU A 66 2.12 -33.94 -1.65
C LEU A 66 1.31 -33.82 -0.36
N TYR A 67 1.23 -34.87 0.45
CA TYR A 67 0.59 -34.76 1.76
C TYR A 67 1.38 -33.84 2.72
N LEU A 68 2.72 -33.91 2.72
CA LEU A 68 3.57 -32.95 3.42
C LEU A 68 3.33 -31.50 2.96
N PHE A 69 3.20 -31.28 1.65
CA PHE A 69 2.87 -29.97 1.10
C PHE A 69 1.49 -29.48 1.59
N THR A 70 0.46 -30.34 1.64
CA THR A 70 -0.85 -29.95 2.20
C THR A 70 -0.83 -29.67 3.71
N LEU A 71 0.21 -30.07 4.43
CA LEU A 71 0.45 -29.71 5.83
C LEU A 71 1.29 -28.42 6.00
N GLY A 72 1.71 -27.79 4.89
CA GLY A 72 2.54 -26.58 4.89
C GLY A 72 4.05 -26.82 5.05
N GLU A 73 4.52 -28.06 4.91
CA GLU A 73 5.96 -28.39 5.01
C GLU A 73 6.73 -28.09 3.71
N ARG A 74 8.05 -27.86 3.85
CA ARG A 74 8.91 -27.49 2.71
C ARG A 74 9.29 -28.70 1.84
N THR A 75 8.82 -28.72 0.60
CA THR A 75 8.87 -29.89 -0.31
C THR A 75 9.69 -29.71 -1.60
N HIS A 76 10.34 -28.55 -1.81
CA HIS A 76 11.13 -28.20 -3.02
C HIS A 76 12.06 -29.34 -3.52
N PHE A 77 12.70 -30.08 -2.60
CA PHE A 77 13.65 -31.14 -2.93
C PHE A 77 13.07 -32.30 -3.77
N GLY A 78 11.75 -32.42 -3.92
CA GLY A 78 11.10 -33.46 -4.71
C GLY A 78 10.57 -33.00 -6.08
N GLN A 79 10.78 -31.75 -6.49
CA GLN A 79 10.27 -31.21 -7.77
C GLN A 79 10.79 -32.00 -8.98
N ILE A 80 12.08 -32.31 -9.03
CA ILE A 80 12.69 -33.10 -10.12
C ILE A 80 12.12 -34.52 -10.18
N GLU A 81 11.84 -35.15 -9.04
CA GLU A 81 11.23 -36.48 -8.99
C GLU A 81 9.77 -36.49 -9.49
N CYS A 82 9.08 -35.34 -9.45
CA CYS A 82 7.77 -35.17 -10.08
C CYS A 82 7.89 -35.14 -11.61
N LEU A 83 8.93 -34.50 -12.17
CA LEU A 83 9.23 -34.58 -13.61
C LEU A 83 9.57 -36.02 -14.05
N LYS A 84 10.38 -36.74 -13.26
CA LYS A 84 10.66 -38.17 -13.53
C LYS A 84 9.39 -39.04 -13.50
N LEU A 85 8.31 -38.60 -12.83
CA LEU A 85 6.99 -39.25 -12.90
C LEU A 85 6.14 -38.80 -14.11
N LEU A 86 6.25 -37.54 -14.56
CA LEU A 86 5.66 -37.11 -15.84
C LEU A 86 6.21 -37.94 -17.02
N ALA A 87 7.52 -38.17 -17.05
CA ALA A 87 8.16 -38.99 -18.09
C ALA A 87 7.81 -40.50 -18.03
N SER A 88 7.12 -40.99 -16.99
CA SER A 88 6.76 -42.41 -16.88
C SER A 88 5.71 -42.81 -17.93
N PRO A 89 5.82 -43.98 -18.58
CA PRO A 89 4.78 -44.46 -19.51
C PRO A 89 3.49 -44.92 -18.80
N ARG A 90 3.49 -45.05 -17.47
CA ARG A 90 2.35 -45.58 -16.71
C ARG A 90 1.36 -44.46 -16.36
N PHE A 91 0.11 -44.59 -16.78
CA PHE A 91 -0.96 -43.62 -16.49
C PHE A 91 -1.10 -43.25 -15.00
N ALA A 92 -0.97 -44.22 -14.10
CA ALA A 92 -1.06 -43.97 -12.65
C ALA A 92 0.11 -43.12 -12.10
N ASP A 93 1.25 -43.16 -12.77
CA ASP A 93 2.47 -42.43 -12.40
C ASP A 93 2.39 -41.02 -13.01
N LYS A 94 2.04 -40.90 -14.30
CA LYS A 94 1.71 -39.61 -14.96
C LYS A 94 0.63 -38.83 -14.22
N ARG A 95 -0.47 -39.47 -13.81
CA ARG A 95 -1.56 -38.82 -13.06
C ARG A 95 -1.07 -38.18 -11.76
N LEU A 96 -0.14 -38.83 -11.06
CA LEU A 96 0.47 -38.23 -9.86
C LEU A 96 1.47 -37.14 -10.23
N GLY A 97 2.30 -37.35 -11.27
CA GLY A 97 3.23 -36.35 -11.80
C GLY A 97 2.52 -35.05 -12.15
N HIS A 98 1.48 -35.10 -12.99
CA HIS A 98 0.67 -33.93 -13.38
C HIS A 98 0.04 -33.20 -12.20
N LEU A 99 -0.49 -33.93 -11.21
CA LEU A 99 -1.02 -33.33 -9.98
C LEU A 99 0.10 -32.65 -9.17
N ALA A 100 1.25 -33.31 -9.04
CA ALA A 100 2.39 -32.79 -8.27
C ALA A 100 3.01 -31.55 -8.93
N THR A 101 3.21 -31.59 -10.26
CA THR A 101 3.62 -30.46 -11.09
C THR A 101 2.66 -29.27 -10.94
N SER A 102 1.34 -29.52 -10.89
CA SER A 102 0.32 -28.47 -10.70
C SER A 102 0.27 -27.87 -9.28
N LEU A 103 1.00 -28.42 -8.31
CA LEU A 103 0.98 -27.99 -6.90
C LEU A 103 2.35 -27.56 -6.36
N LEU A 104 3.45 -28.09 -6.92
CA LEU A 104 4.81 -27.90 -6.40
C LEU A 104 5.71 -27.01 -7.28
N LEU A 105 5.27 -26.68 -8.51
CA LEU A 105 6.00 -25.78 -9.40
C LEU A 105 5.27 -24.45 -9.51
N ASP A 106 6.03 -23.38 -9.30
CA ASP A 106 5.58 -22.00 -9.48
C ASP A 106 6.12 -21.45 -10.82
N GLU A 107 5.52 -20.37 -11.32
CA GLU A 107 5.89 -19.72 -12.59
C GLU A 107 7.36 -19.24 -12.65
N ASN A 108 8.05 -19.13 -11.51
CA ASN A 108 9.40 -18.57 -11.36
C ASN A 108 10.54 -19.63 -11.36
N GLN A 109 10.29 -20.87 -11.79
CA GLN A 109 11.27 -21.97 -11.70
C GLN A 109 11.76 -22.42 -13.09
N GLU A 110 13.08 -22.43 -13.30
CA GLU A 110 13.75 -22.92 -14.54
C GLU A 110 13.37 -24.37 -14.91
N VAL A 111 12.88 -25.14 -13.92
CA VAL A 111 12.36 -26.49 -14.05
C VAL A 111 11.18 -26.59 -15.05
N LEU A 112 10.48 -25.48 -15.35
CA LEU A 112 9.33 -25.43 -16.24
C LEU A 112 9.66 -25.79 -17.70
N THR A 113 10.86 -25.50 -18.21
CA THR A 113 11.23 -25.84 -19.61
C THR A 113 11.20 -27.35 -19.86
N LEU A 114 11.57 -28.15 -18.86
CA LEU A 114 11.48 -29.62 -18.90
C LEU A 114 10.02 -30.11 -18.84
N VAL A 115 9.14 -29.34 -18.20
CA VAL A 115 7.69 -29.57 -18.22
C VAL A 115 7.14 -29.32 -19.62
N THR A 116 7.56 -28.26 -20.33
CA THR A 116 7.06 -27.95 -21.69
C THR A 116 7.21 -29.13 -22.65
N ASN A 117 8.40 -29.74 -22.72
CA ASN A 117 8.63 -30.91 -23.57
C ASN A 117 7.79 -32.13 -23.12
N SER A 118 7.68 -32.37 -21.82
CA SER A 118 6.86 -33.46 -21.27
C SER A 118 5.37 -33.28 -21.61
N LEU A 119 4.86 -32.04 -21.51
CA LEU A 119 3.49 -31.70 -21.88
C LEU A 119 3.24 -31.82 -23.38
N GLN A 120 4.18 -31.39 -24.23
CA GLN A 120 4.06 -31.50 -25.68
C GLN A 120 3.87 -32.96 -26.12
N ASN A 121 4.68 -33.87 -25.56
CA ASN A 121 4.55 -35.31 -25.78
C ASN A 121 3.22 -35.87 -25.26
N ASP A 122 2.74 -35.42 -24.10
CA ASP A 122 1.49 -35.89 -23.51
C ASP A 122 0.23 -35.32 -24.17
N LEU A 123 0.31 -34.15 -24.82
CA LEU A 123 -0.75 -33.59 -25.65
C LEU A 123 -0.93 -34.37 -26.97
N ALA A 124 0.16 -34.94 -27.51
CA ALA A 124 0.13 -35.79 -28.71
C ALA A 124 -0.20 -37.27 -28.40
N HIS A 125 -0.46 -37.62 -27.15
CA HIS A 125 -0.60 -39.02 -26.72
C HIS A 125 -1.95 -39.64 -27.12
N SER A 126 -1.95 -40.89 -27.60
CA SER A 126 -3.16 -41.59 -28.11
C SER A 126 -4.30 -41.75 -27.09
N ASN A 127 -3.96 -41.88 -25.81
CA ASN A 127 -4.94 -41.96 -24.71
C ASN A 127 -5.49 -40.57 -24.32
N GLN A 128 -6.78 -40.33 -24.59
CA GLN A 128 -7.52 -39.12 -24.21
C GLN A 128 -7.36 -38.68 -22.74
N TYR A 129 -7.14 -39.61 -21.81
CA TYR A 129 -6.96 -39.28 -20.39
C TYR A 129 -5.57 -38.71 -20.08
N VAL A 130 -4.55 -39.00 -20.90
CA VAL A 130 -3.21 -38.40 -20.78
C VAL A 130 -3.24 -36.97 -21.32
N VAL A 131 -3.80 -36.79 -22.53
CA VAL A 131 -4.06 -35.45 -23.12
C VAL A 131 -4.87 -34.58 -22.15
N GLY A 132 -5.92 -35.15 -21.55
CA GLY A 132 -6.75 -34.46 -20.57
C GLY A 132 -6.09 -34.17 -19.22
N LEU A 133 -4.99 -34.83 -18.87
CA LEU A 133 -4.14 -34.46 -17.74
C LEU A 133 -3.19 -33.33 -18.15
N ALA A 134 -2.52 -33.43 -19.31
CA ALA A 134 -1.64 -32.39 -19.84
C ALA A 134 -2.35 -31.03 -20.00
N LEU A 135 -3.53 -31.00 -20.62
CA LEU A 135 -4.38 -29.79 -20.73
C LEU A 135 -4.79 -29.23 -19.36
N CYS A 136 -4.96 -30.08 -18.35
CA CYS A 136 -5.30 -29.64 -16.99
C CYS A 136 -4.11 -29.01 -16.27
N THR A 137 -2.93 -29.62 -16.41
CA THR A 137 -1.67 -29.10 -15.86
C THR A 137 -1.33 -27.77 -16.54
N LEU A 138 -1.34 -27.72 -17.87
CA LEU A 138 -1.09 -26.50 -18.63
C LEU A 138 -2.08 -25.38 -18.24
N GLY A 139 -3.38 -25.67 -18.16
CA GLY A 139 -4.39 -24.70 -17.71
C GLY A 139 -4.20 -24.17 -16.28
N ASN A 140 -3.45 -24.87 -15.43
CA ASN A 140 -3.10 -24.41 -14.07
C ASN A 140 -1.77 -23.63 -14.05
N ILE A 141 -0.72 -24.14 -14.69
CA ILE A 141 0.66 -23.63 -14.54
C ILE A 141 1.18 -22.77 -15.70
N ALA A 142 0.36 -22.51 -16.74
CA ALA A 142 0.79 -21.81 -17.95
C ALA A 142 1.60 -20.52 -17.66
N SER A 143 2.88 -20.57 -17.99
CA SER A 143 3.74 -19.39 -18.14
C SER A 143 3.62 -18.81 -19.55
N ILE A 144 4.21 -17.62 -19.77
CA ILE A 144 4.22 -16.93 -21.06
C ILE A 144 4.95 -17.76 -22.13
N GLU A 145 6.09 -18.37 -21.76
CA GLU A 145 6.89 -19.22 -22.65
C GLU A 145 6.14 -20.52 -22.98
N MET A 146 5.62 -21.23 -21.98
CA MET A 146 4.84 -22.45 -22.19
C MET A 146 3.59 -22.22 -23.05
N SER A 147 2.95 -21.04 -22.93
CA SER A 147 1.82 -20.66 -23.76
C SER A 147 2.22 -20.50 -25.23
N ARG A 148 3.36 -19.84 -25.50
CA ARG A 148 3.89 -19.63 -26.86
C ARG A 148 4.42 -20.91 -27.51
N ASP A 149 4.93 -21.85 -26.73
CA ASP A 149 5.42 -23.14 -27.24
C ASP A 149 4.31 -24.16 -27.51
N LEU A 150 3.19 -24.11 -26.75
CA LEU A 150 2.17 -25.16 -26.73
C LEU A 150 0.81 -24.78 -27.35
N PHE A 151 0.59 -23.53 -27.79
CA PHE A 151 -0.72 -23.09 -28.29
C PHE A 151 -1.21 -23.90 -29.51
N GLN A 152 -0.31 -24.25 -30.45
CA GLN A 152 -0.66 -25.00 -31.66
C GLN A 152 -1.22 -26.40 -31.32
N GLN A 153 -0.66 -27.07 -30.31
CA GLN A 153 -1.14 -28.37 -29.85
C GLN A 153 -2.50 -28.22 -29.15
N VAL A 154 -2.74 -27.13 -28.41
CA VAL A 154 -4.04 -26.81 -27.82
C VAL A 154 -5.09 -26.50 -28.90
N GLU A 155 -4.75 -25.77 -29.96
CA GLU A 155 -5.63 -25.51 -31.11
C GLU A 155 -6.04 -26.83 -31.79
N SER A 156 -5.10 -27.75 -32.02
CA SER A 156 -5.38 -29.09 -32.55
C SER A 156 -6.31 -29.90 -31.63
N CYS A 157 -6.13 -29.78 -30.30
CA CYS A 157 -7.03 -30.40 -29.32
C CYS A 157 -8.46 -29.82 -29.35
N ILE A 158 -8.65 -28.54 -29.72
CA ILE A 158 -9.97 -27.90 -29.88
C ILE A 158 -10.71 -28.42 -31.12
N ASN A 159 -10.00 -28.80 -32.18
CA ASN A 159 -10.59 -29.33 -33.41
C ASN A 159 -10.90 -30.85 -33.33
N THR A 160 -10.52 -31.52 -32.23
CA THR A 160 -10.71 -32.98 -32.05
C THR A 160 -12.18 -33.33 -31.77
N SER A 161 -12.74 -34.36 -32.41
CA SER A 161 -14.16 -34.74 -32.26
C SER A 161 -14.60 -35.17 -30.84
N ASN A 162 -13.66 -35.41 -29.92
CA ASN A 162 -13.92 -35.89 -28.57
C ASN A 162 -14.34 -34.76 -27.60
N PRO A 163 -15.58 -34.77 -27.06
CA PRO A 163 -16.05 -33.75 -26.12
C PRO A 163 -15.21 -33.63 -24.83
N TYR A 164 -14.60 -34.75 -24.38
CA TYR A 164 -13.78 -34.77 -23.17
C TYR A 164 -12.51 -33.91 -23.31
N ILE A 165 -11.90 -33.92 -24.50
CA ILE A 165 -10.70 -33.15 -24.83
C ILE A 165 -11.10 -31.70 -25.09
N ARG A 166 -12.09 -31.45 -25.95
CA ARG A 166 -12.52 -30.09 -26.33
C ARG A 166 -12.87 -29.20 -25.15
N ARG A 167 -13.65 -29.69 -24.18
CA ARG A 167 -13.99 -28.91 -22.97
C ARG A 167 -12.75 -28.48 -22.16
N LYS A 168 -11.72 -29.32 -22.10
CA LYS A 168 -10.46 -29.03 -21.41
C LYS A 168 -9.57 -28.10 -22.22
N ALA A 169 -9.52 -28.30 -23.55
CA ALA A 169 -8.73 -27.48 -24.45
C ALA A 169 -9.26 -26.04 -24.51
N ALA A 170 -10.58 -25.84 -24.50
CA ALA A 170 -11.20 -24.51 -24.43
C ALA A 170 -10.84 -23.74 -23.14
N LEU A 171 -10.86 -24.40 -21.98
CA LEU A 171 -10.45 -23.76 -20.72
C LEU A 171 -8.93 -23.53 -20.63
N CYS A 172 -8.13 -24.39 -21.28
CA CYS A 172 -6.70 -24.20 -21.41
C CYS A 172 -6.36 -23.02 -22.32
N ALA A 173 -7.05 -22.88 -23.47
CA ALA A 173 -6.96 -21.72 -24.34
C ALA A 173 -7.35 -20.43 -23.62
N MET A 174 -8.42 -20.43 -22.81
CA MET A 174 -8.78 -19.27 -21.97
C MET A 174 -7.63 -18.83 -21.05
N ARG A 175 -6.88 -19.76 -20.45
CA ARG A 175 -5.70 -19.43 -19.65
C ARG A 175 -4.55 -18.90 -20.50
N ILE A 176 -4.32 -19.46 -21.69
CA ILE A 176 -3.30 -19.03 -22.65
C ILE A 176 -3.57 -17.58 -23.11
N CYS A 177 -4.79 -17.27 -23.56
CA CYS A 177 -5.20 -15.91 -23.97
C CYS A 177 -5.01 -14.89 -22.83
N ARG A 178 -5.37 -15.25 -21.58
CA ARG A 178 -5.15 -14.40 -20.39
C ARG A 178 -3.68 -14.22 -19.99
N LYS A 179 -2.76 -15.01 -20.55
CA LYS A 179 -1.31 -14.92 -20.30
C LYS A 179 -0.56 -14.25 -21.45
N VAL A 180 -1.07 -14.41 -22.67
CA VAL A 180 -0.52 -13.85 -23.91
C VAL A 180 -1.70 -13.41 -24.78
N PRO A 181 -2.15 -12.14 -24.67
CA PRO A 181 -3.23 -11.59 -25.49
C PRO A 181 -2.98 -11.75 -26.99
N ASP A 182 -1.72 -11.63 -27.44
CA ASP A 182 -1.28 -11.81 -28.83
C ASP A 182 -1.78 -13.11 -29.50
N LEU A 183 -2.12 -14.15 -28.72
CA LEU A 183 -2.56 -15.45 -29.23
C LEU A 183 -4.09 -15.58 -29.39
N GLN A 184 -4.87 -14.54 -29.08
CA GLN A 184 -6.33 -14.57 -29.12
C GLN A 184 -6.87 -14.90 -30.52
N GLU A 185 -6.34 -14.27 -31.58
CA GLU A 185 -6.81 -14.44 -32.96
C GLU A 185 -6.93 -15.90 -33.39
N HIS A 186 -5.96 -16.74 -33.04
CA HIS A 186 -5.94 -18.17 -33.36
C HIS A 186 -7.13 -18.97 -32.79
N PHE A 187 -7.72 -18.50 -31.69
CA PHE A 187 -8.81 -19.17 -31.00
C PHE A 187 -10.20 -18.61 -31.36
N VAL A 188 -10.32 -17.35 -31.79
CA VAL A 188 -11.61 -16.67 -32.06
C VAL A 188 -12.47 -17.49 -33.03
N ASP A 189 -11.93 -17.87 -34.20
CA ASP A 189 -12.69 -18.65 -35.21
C ASP A 189 -13.12 -20.03 -34.70
N LYS A 190 -12.37 -20.62 -33.76
CA LYS A 190 -12.66 -21.95 -33.21
C LYS A 190 -13.79 -21.89 -32.18
N VAL A 191 -13.95 -20.79 -31.47
CA VAL A 191 -15.02 -20.59 -30.48
C VAL A 191 -16.40 -20.72 -31.12
N SER A 192 -16.59 -20.24 -32.34
CA SER A 192 -17.80 -20.44 -33.16
C SER A 192 -18.27 -21.90 -33.19
N ASN A 193 -17.33 -22.84 -33.38
CA ASN A 193 -17.61 -24.28 -33.41
C ASN A 193 -17.87 -24.88 -32.01
N LEU A 194 -17.41 -24.22 -30.93
CA LEU A 194 -17.71 -24.61 -29.55
C LEU A 194 -19.10 -24.14 -29.11
N LEU A 195 -19.52 -22.94 -29.54
CA LEU A 195 -20.83 -22.36 -29.21
C LEU A 195 -22.00 -23.10 -29.88
N ALA A 196 -21.77 -23.65 -31.07
CA ALA A 196 -22.75 -24.43 -31.85
C ALA A 196 -22.82 -25.93 -31.47
N ASP A 197 -22.07 -26.38 -30.46
CA ASP A 197 -22.06 -27.79 -30.06
C ASP A 197 -23.38 -28.23 -29.39
N ARG A 198 -23.72 -29.52 -29.53
CA ARG A 198 -24.87 -30.13 -28.85
C ARG A 198 -24.54 -30.59 -27.43
N ASN A 199 -23.27 -30.81 -27.10
CA ASN A 199 -22.84 -31.20 -25.77
C ASN A 199 -22.73 -29.96 -24.87
N HIS A 200 -23.64 -29.85 -23.91
CA HIS A 200 -23.71 -28.74 -22.96
C HIS A 200 -22.37 -28.47 -22.24
N GLY A 201 -21.61 -29.52 -21.92
CA GLY A 201 -20.30 -29.39 -21.26
C GLY A 201 -19.20 -28.81 -22.16
N VAL A 202 -19.30 -28.99 -23.48
CA VAL A 202 -18.43 -28.31 -24.45
C VAL A 202 -18.91 -26.87 -24.66
N GLN A 203 -20.22 -26.67 -24.81
CA GLN A 203 -20.83 -25.36 -24.98
C GLN A 203 -20.53 -24.44 -23.79
N LEU A 204 -20.63 -24.93 -22.54
CA LEU A 204 -20.28 -24.20 -21.32
C LEU A 204 -18.83 -23.68 -21.30
N CYS A 205 -17.90 -24.49 -21.81
CA CYS A 205 -16.49 -24.12 -21.90
C CYS A 205 -16.24 -23.16 -23.07
N GLY A 206 -16.93 -23.34 -24.19
CA GLY A 206 -16.94 -22.41 -25.33
C GLY A 206 -17.49 -21.02 -24.95
N LEU A 207 -18.62 -20.97 -24.24
CA LEU A 207 -19.19 -19.75 -23.66
C LEU A 207 -18.21 -19.07 -22.70
N THR A 208 -17.56 -19.85 -21.83
CA THR A 208 -16.59 -19.30 -20.86
C THR A 208 -15.33 -18.74 -21.54
N LEU A 209 -14.86 -19.37 -22.62
CA LEU A 209 -13.79 -18.84 -23.47
C LEU A 209 -14.26 -17.56 -24.19
N ALA A 210 -15.42 -17.59 -24.86
CA ALA A 210 -16.00 -16.42 -25.55
C ALA A 210 -16.14 -15.21 -24.62
N THR A 211 -16.74 -15.38 -23.45
CA THR A 211 -16.87 -14.32 -22.44
C THR A 211 -15.50 -13.74 -22.06
N SER A 212 -14.48 -14.60 -21.91
CA SER A 212 -13.14 -14.12 -21.52
C SER A 212 -12.36 -13.44 -22.65
N LEU A 213 -12.70 -13.68 -23.91
CA LEU A 213 -12.12 -12.96 -25.05
C LEU A 213 -12.79 -11.58 -25.18
N CYS A 214 -14.12 -11.52 -25.07
CA CYS A 214 -14.84 -10.25 -25.06
C CYS A 214 -14.46 -9.36 -23.86
N GLU A 215 -14.36 -9.93 -22.66
CA GLU A 215 -13.91 -9.19 -21.46
C GLU A 215 -12.46 -8.68 -21.59
N ALA A 216 -11.61 -9.28 -22.43
CA ALA A 216 -10.24 -8.82 -22.69
C ALA A 216 -10.17 -7.73 -23.77
N ASP A 217 -10.89 -7.90 -24.89
CA ASP A 217 -11.05 -6.88 -25.96
C ASP A 217 -11.60 -5.56 -25.37
N GLU A 218 -12.53 -5.64 -24.41
CA GLU A 218 -13.02 -4.46 -23.67
C GLU A 218 -11.96 -3.78 -22.78
N GLU A 219 -11.06 -4.54 -22.14
CA GLU A 219 -9.97 -3.98 -21.32
C GLU A 219 -8.88 -3.31 -22.19
N GLU A 220 -8.66 -3.81 -23.40
CA GLU A 220 -7.67 -3.30 -24.38
C GLU A 220 -8.25 -2.17 -25.28
N GLY A 221 -9.53 -1.82 -25.12
CA GLY A 221 -10.16 -0.65 -25.76
C GLY A 221 -10.97 -0.95 -27.03
N GLY A 222 -11.15 -2.22 -27.38
CA GLY A 222 -11.99 -2.69 -28.49
C GLY A 222 -11.35 -2.56 -29.87
N GLU A 223 -10.03 -2.56 -29.97
CA GLU A 223 -9.31 -2.37 -31.23
C GLU A 223 -9.37 -3.60 -32.16
N GLU A 224 -9.51 -4.82 -31.61
CA GLU A 224 -9.56 -6.08 -32.38
C GLU A 224 -10.96 -6.43 -32.91
N GLY A 225 -12.01 -5.79 -32.37
CA GLY A 225 -13.41 -5.99 -32.78
C GLY A 225 -13.91 -7.42 -32.55
N VAL A 226 -13.41 -8.10 -31.51
CA VAL A 226 -13.76 -9.49 -31.18
C VAL A 226 -15.23 -9.59 -30.76
N VAL A 227 -15.74 -8.58 -30.05
CA VAL A 227 -17.16 -8.48 -29.68
C VAL A 227 -18.08 -8.53 -30.91
N GLU A 228 -17.76 -7.80 -31.98
CA GLU A 228 -18.55 -7.76 -33.22
C GLU A 228 -18.63 -9.13 -33.92
N LYS A 229 -17.53 -9.89 -33.93
CA LYS A 229 -17.49 -11.26 -34.47
C LYS A 229 -18.44 -12.18 -33.70
N PHE A 230 -18.58 -12.00 -32.39
CA PHE A 230 -19.47 -12.83 -31.55
C PHE A 230 -20.94 -12.39 -31.53
N LYS A 231 -21.27 -11.12 -31.86
CA LYS A 231 -22.66 -10.64 -31.96
C LYS A 231 -23.53 -11.46 -32.92
N VAL A 232 -22.95 -11.99 -34.00
CA VAL A 232 -23.65 -12.85 -34.99
C VAL A 232 -24.28 -14.10 -34.34
N PHE A 233 -23.75 -14.58 -33.21
CA PHE A 233 -24.28 -15.74 -32.49
C PHE A 233 -25.41 -15.41 -31.51
N VAL A 234 -25.70 -14.14 -31.22
CA VAL A 234 -26.75 -13.72 -30.26
C VAL A 234 -28.10 -14.38 -30.54
N PRO A 235 -28.65 -14.41 -31.78
CA PRO A 235 -29.94 -15.06 -32.05
C PRO A 235 -29.94 -16.56 -31.75
N ASN A 236 -28.81 -17.24 -31.94
CA ASN A 236 -28.66 -18.67 -31.60
C ASN A 236 -28.58 -18.87 -30.08
N LEU A 237 -27.83 -18.02 -29.38
CA LEU A 237 -27.74 -18.03 -27.91
C LEU A 237 -29.11 -17.75 -27.25
N VAL A 238 -29.86 -16.76 -27.75
CA VAL A 238 -31.24 -16.48 -27.33
C VAL A 238 -32.15 -17.67 -27.58
N LYS A 239 -32.03 -18.34 -28.74
CA LYS A 239 -32.79 -19.56 -29.04
C LYS A 239 -32.45 -20.72 -28.10
N THR A 240 -31.17 -20.94 -27.79
CA THR A 240 -30.73 -21.94 -26.80
C THR A 240 -31.25 -21.61 -25.40
N LEU A 241 -31.15 -20.36 -24.96
CA LEU A 241 -31.66 -19.92 -23.66
C LEU A 241 -33.19 -20.07 -23.57
N LYS A 242 -33.93 -19.69 -24.61
CA LYS A 242 -35.39 -19.89 -24.71
C LYS A 242 -35.77 -21.37 -24.68
N ALA A 243 -34.99 -22.22 -25.34
CA ALA A 243 -35.14 -23.67 -25.26
C ALA A 243 -34.89 -24.18 -23.84
N LEU A 244 -33.79 -23.81 -23.17
CA LEU A 244 -33.49 -24.24 -21.80
C LEU A 244 -34.50 -23.73 -20.76
N ALA A 245 -34.98 -22.49 -20.89
CA ALA A 245 -35.97 -21.89 -20.00
C ALA A 245 -37.40 -22.44 -20.19
N THR A 246 -37.69 -23.06 -21.34
CA THR A 246 -38.99 -23.68 -21.65
C THR A 246 -38.93 -25.22 -21.61
N SER A 247 -37.72 -25.80 -21.59
CA SER A 247 -37.52 -27.25 -21.63
C SER A 247 -37.85 -27.89 -20.29
N GLY A 248 -38.63 -28.97 -20.36
CA GLY A 248 -38.87 -29.83 -19.22
C GLY A 248 -37.62 -30.61 -18.77
N TYR A 249 -37.83 -31.46 -17.78
CA TYR A 249 -36.81 -32.26 -17.10
C TYR A 249 -35.86 -33.02 -18.04
N ALA A 250 -34.56 -32.74 -17.90
CA ALA A 250 -33.46 -33.42 -18.61
C ALA A 250 -32.57 -34.20 -17.63
N PRO A 251 -32.62 -35.55 -17.57
CA PRO A 251 -32.02 -36.33 -16.47
C PRO A 251 -30.52 -36.12 -16.20
N GLU A 252 -29.72 -35.73 -17.19
CA GLU A 252 -28.27 -35.54 -17.04
C GLU A 252 -27.87 -34.11 -16.64
N HIS A 253 -28.78 -33.15 -16.79
CA HIS A 253 -28.49 -31.71 -16.67
C HIS A 253 -29.50 -30.94 -15.79
N ASP A 254 -30.55 -31.61 -15.31
CA ASP A 254 -31.48 -31.04 -14.34
C ASP A 254 -30.81 -30.86 -12.98
N VAL A 255 -30.94 -29.65 -12.42
CA VAL A 255 -30.59 -29.37 -11.03
C VAL A 255 -31.83 -28.86 -10.31
N THR A 256 -32.53 -29.76 -9.64
CA THR A 256 -33.71 -29.49 -8.81
C THR A 256 -34.95 -29.01 -9.58
N GLY A 257 -35.18 -29.50 -10.80
CA GLY A 257 -36.29 -29.12 -11.67
C GLY A 257 -36.00 -27.92 -12.58
N ILE A 258 -34.72 -27.60 -12.79
CA ILE A 258 -34.24 -26.54 -13.71
C ILE A 258 -33.17 -27.15 -14.63
N SER A 259 -33.41 -27.05 -15.93
CA SER A 259 -32.58 -27.61 -17.00
C SER A 259 -31.32 -26.78 -17.26
N ASP A 260 -30.16 -27.31 -16.87
CA ASP A 260 -28.81 -26.74 -17.03
C ASP A 260 -28.64 -25.26 -16.60
N PRO A 261 -28.68 -24.98 -15.29
CA PRO A 261 -28.51 -23.62 -14.79
C PRO A 261 -27.13 -23.01 -15.11
N PHE A 262 -26.09 -23.84 -15.27
CA PHE A 262 -24.73 -23.35 -15.52
C PHE A 262 -24.59 -22.79 -16.93
N VAL A 263 -25.16 -23.47 -17.93
CA VAL A 263 -25.22 -22.96 -19.31
C VAL A 263 -26.11 -21.72 -19.36
N GLN A 264 -27.27 -21.70 -18.71
CA GLN A 264 -28.14 -20.51 -18.69
C GLN A 264 -27.42 -19.27 -18.14
N VAL A 265 -26.76 -19.37 -16.97
CA VAL A 265 -25.99 -18.26 -16.38
C VAL A 265 -24.83 -17.83 -17.28
N LYS A 266 -24.14 -18.77 -17.95
CA LYS A 266 -23.05 -18.42 -18.88
C LYS A 266 -23.54 -17.77 -20.17
N ILE A 267 -24.71 -18.16 -20.69
CA ILE A 267 -25.34 -17.46 -21.81
C ILE A 267 -25.72 -16.04 -21.38
N LEU A 268 -26.40 -15.86 -20.24
CA LEU A 268 -26.77 -14.54 -19.73
C LEU A 268 -25.55 -13.62 -19.56
N ARG A 269 -24.47 -14.10 -18.95
CA ARG A 269 -23.23 -13.32 -18.81
C ARG A 269 -22.61 -12.96 -20.16
N LEU A 270 -22.59 -13.86 -21.14
CA LEU A 270 -22.09 -13.54 -22.48
C LEU A 270 -22.99 -12.52 -23.18
N LEU A 271 -24.31 -12.69 -23.11
CA LEU A 271 -25.30 -11.74 -23.65
C LEU A 271 -25.15 -10.34 -23.03
N ARG A 272 -24.84 -10.25 -21.73
CA ARG A 272 -24.54 -8.96 -21.07
C ARG A 272 -23.38 -8.24 -21.75
N VAL A 273 -22.24 -8.91 -21.89
CA VAL A 273 -21.03 -8.33 -22.50
C VAL A 273 -21.30 -7.96 -23.97
N LEU A 274 -21.91 -8.85 -24.76
CA LEU A 274 -22.22 -8.59 -26.18
C LEU A 274 -23.23 -7.44 -26.42
N ALA A 275 -24.03 -7.08 -25.40
CA ALA A 275 -25.08 -6.06 -25.50
C ALA A 275 -24.68 -4.70 -24.90
N MET A 276 -23.53 -4.58 -24.23
CA MET A 276 -23.08 -3.29 -23.68
C MET A 276 -22.82 -2.29 -24.81
N GLY A 277 -23.49 -1.13 -24.74
CA GLY A 277 -23.36 -0.07 -25.74
C GLY A 277 -24.03 -0.34 -27.10
N ASP A 278 -24.80 -1.43 -27.25
CA ASP A 278 -25.52 -1.76 -28.48
C ASP A 278 -27.04 -1.95 -28.24
N ALA A 279 -27.80 -0.94 -28.67
CA ALA A 279 -29.26 -0.94 -28.58
C ALA A 279 -29.94 -2.01 -29.45
N GLN A 280 -29.37 -2.38 -30.61
CA GLN A 280 -29.99 -3.38 -31.51
C GLN A 280 -29.87 -4.79 -30.94
N VAL A 281 -28.71 -5.09 -30.34
CA VAL A 281 -28.48 -6.36 -29.63
C VAL A 281 -29.32 -6.41 -28.34
N SER A 282 -29.38 -5.30 -27.60
CA SER A 282 -30.24 -5.17 -26.40
C SER A 282 -31.72 -5.42 -26.72
N GLU A 283 -32.25 -4.85 -27.80
CA GLU A 283 -33.65 -5.05 -28.24
C GLU A 283 -33.96 -6.53 -28.52
N GLN A 284 -33.06 -7.27 -29.18
CA GLN A 284 -33.21 -8.71 -29.45
C GLN A 284 -33.21 -9.58 -28.19
N ILE A 285 -32.56 -9.11 -27.12
CA ILE A 285 -32.38 -9.86 -25.86
C ILE A 285 -33.48 -9.51 -24.83
N ASN A 286 -34.16 -8.37 -24.95
CA ASN A 286 -35.19 -7.92 -24.01
C ASN A 286 -36.35 -8.93 -23.82
N ASP A 287 -36.86 -9.58 -24.88
CA ASP A 287 -37.93 -10.61 -24.78
C ASP A 287 -37.50 -11.80 -23.93
N ILE A 288 -36.29 -12.33 -24.15
CA ILE A 288 -35.81 -13.49 -23.40
C ILE A 288 -35.43 -13.13 -21.96
N LEU A 289 -34.93 -11.91 -21.70
CA LEU A 289 -34.70 -11.43 -20.32
C LEU A 289 -36.00 -11.28 -19.56
N ALA A 290 -37.05 -10.72 -20.18
CA ALA A 290 -38.39 -10.67 -19.58
C ALA A 290 -38.92 -12.09 -19.31
N GLN A 291 -38.85 -13.00 -20.29
CA GLN A 291 -39.30 -14.39 -20.14
C GLN A 291 -38.56 -15.14 -19.02
N VAL A 292 -37.23 -14.99 -18.92
CA VAL A 292 -36.43 -15.63 -17.86
C VAL A 292 -36.76 -15.00 -16.49
N ALA A 293 -36.93 -13.68 -16.42
CA ALA A 293 -37.29 -12.96 -15.19
C ALA A 293 -38.67 -13.35 -14.65
N THR A 294 -39.64 -13.67 -15.51
CA THR A 294 -41.01 -14.08 -15.10
C THR A 294 -41.17 -15.58 -14.88
N ASN A 295 -40.51 -16.42 -15.67
CA ASN A 295 -40.78 -17.87 -15.68
C ASN A 295 -39.86 -18.68 -14.74
N THR A 296 -38.73 -18.11 -14.29
CA THR A 296 -37.79 -18.84 -13.43
C THR A 296 -38.30 -18.96 -12.00
N ASP A 297 -38.32 -20.18 -11.46
CA ASP A 297 -38.77 -20.45 -10.10
C ASP A 297 -37.77 -19.94 -9.03
N SER A 298 -38.12 -18.80 -8.42
CA SER A 298 -37.39 -18.20 -7.29
C SER A 298 -37.44 -18.98 -5.96
N SER A 299 -38.14 -20.13 -5.89
CA SER A 299 -38.23 -20.92 -4.65
C SER A 299 -36.91 -21.60 -4.25
N LYS A 300 -35.99 -21.81 -5.20
CA LYS A 300 -34.72 -22.54 -5.01
C LYS A 300 -33.52 -21.65 -5.33
N ASN A 301 -32.39 -21.93 -4.67
CA ASN A 301 -31.14 -21.19 -4.89
C ASN A 301 -30.69 -21.21 -6.37
N VAL A 302 -30.95 -22.32 -7.08
CA VAL A 302 -30.64 -22.47 -8.51
C VAL A 302 -31.38 -21.43 -9.37
N GLY A 303 -32.70 -21.29 -9.18
CA GLY A 303 -33.49 -20.29 -9.89
C GLY A 303 -33.13 -18.87 -9.49
N ASN A 304 -32.85 -18.63 -8.20
CA ASN A 304 -32.35 -17.32 -7.73
C ASN A 304 -30.98 -16.98 -8.32
N SER A 305 -30.13 -17.96 -8.64
CA SER A 305 -28.83 -17.74 -9.32
C SER A 305 -28.99 -17.32 -10.78
N ILE A 306 -29.96 -17.92 -11.51
CA ILE A 306 -30.29 -17.53 -12.88
C ILE A 306 -30.93 -16.13 -12.90
N LEU A 307 -31.91 -15.89 -12.02
CA LEU A 307 -32.54 -14.58 -11.85
C LEU A 307 -31.52 -13.51 -11.46
N TYR A 308 -30.52 -13.83 -10.64
CA TYR A 308 -29.46 -12.90 -10.27
C TYR A 308 -28.62 -12.47 -11.48
N GLU A 309 -28.12 -13.41 -12.31
CA GLU A 309 -27.36 -13.05 -13.51
C GLU A 309 -28.24 -12.36 -14.57
N ALA A 310 -29.52 -12.75 -14.69
CA ALA A 310 -30.48 -12.06 -15.56
C ALA A 310 -30.70 -10.60 -15.11
N VAL A 311 -30.82 -10.36 -13.80
CA VAL A 311 -30.92 -9.01 -13.24
C VAL A 311 -29.65 -8.20 -13.48
N LEU A 312 -28.45 -8.75 -13.24
CA LEU A 312 -27.19 -8.07 -13.61
C LEU A 312 -27.16 -7.72 -15.10
N THR A 313 -27.61 -8.64 -15.96
CA THR A 313 -27.70 -8.43 -17.41
C THR A 313 -28.63 -7.26 -17.75
N ILE A 314 -29.83 -7.21 -17.16
CA ILE A 314 -30.82 -6.14 -17.35
C ILE A 314 -30.29 -4.76 -16.91
N LEU A 315 -29.48 -4.71 -15.85
CA LEU A 315 -29.02 -3.47 -15.23
C LEU A 315 -27.82 -2.84 -15.96
N ASP A 316 -26.92 -3.66 -16.52
CA ASP A 316 -25.72 -3.19 -17.20
C ASP A 316 -25.98 -2.83 -18.68
N ILE A 317 -27.04 -3.34 -19.32
CA ILE A 317 -27.39 -3.05 -20.73
C ILE A 317 -28.34 -1.86 -20.89
N GLU A 318 -28.52 -1.37 -22.12
CA GLU A 318 -29.52 -0.36 -22.51
C GLU A 318 -30.94 -0.96 -22.61
N ALA A 319 -31.39 -1.60 -21.52
CA ALA A 319 -32.75 -2.13 -21.38
C ALA A 319 -33.80 -1.03 -21.18
N ASP A 320 -35.06 -1.34 -21.54
CA ASP A 320 -36.19 -0.47 -21.22
C ASP A 320 -36.33 -0.26 -19.69
N SER A 321 -36.77 0.95 -19.34
CA SER A 321 -37.14 1.38 -17.99
C SER A 321 -38.05 0.39 -17.27
N GLY A 322 -39.05 -0.21 -17.95
CA GLY A 322 -39.93 -1.21 -17.36
C GLY A 322 -39.19 -2.48 -16.94
N LEU A 323 -38.25 -2.95 -17.77
CA LEU A 323 -37.42 -4.13 -17.49
C LEU A 323 -36.41 -3.84 -16.36
N ARG A 324 -35.79 -2.66 -16.34
CA ARG A 324 -34.92 -2.22 -15.22
C ARG A 324 -35.66 -2.13 -13.89
N VAL A 325 -36.87 -1.57 -13.88
CA VAL A 325 -37.74 -1.53 -12.68
C VAL A 325 -38.13 -2.95 -12.24
N LEU A 326 -38.42 -3.87 -13.17
CA LEU A 326 -38.62 -5.29 -12.85
C LEU A 326 -37.38 -5.89 -12.19
N GLY A 327 -36.18 -5.61 -12.71
CA GLY A 327 -34.92 -6.05 -12.12
C GLY A 327 -34.72 -5.56 -10.68
N VAL A 328 -34.99 -4.28 -10.40
CA VAL A 328 -34.94 -3.74 -9.03
C VAL A 328 -35.99 -4.37 -8.12
N ASN A 329 -37.21 -4.61 -8.61
CA ASN A 329 -38.24 -5.31 -7.84
C ASN A 329 -37.84 -6.75 -7.48
N ILE A 330 -37.12 -7.46 -8.37
CA ILE A 330 -36.56 -8.80 -8.09
C ILE A 330 -35.48 -8.71 -7.00
N LEU A 331 -34.58 -7.72 -7.03
CA LEU A 331 -33.63 -7.47 -5.93
C LEU A 331 -34.35 -7.13 -4.61
N GLY A 332 -35.44 -6.36 -4.67
CA GLY A 332 -36.31 -6.11 -3.52
C GLY A 332 -36.90 -7.40 -2.93
N LYS A 333 -37.37 -8.33 -3.78
CA LYS A 333 -37.81 -9.67 -3.37
C LYS A 333 -36.67 -10.49 -2.75
N PHE A 334 -35.45 -10.34 -3.25
CA PHE A 334 -34.26 -11.00 -2.69
C PHE A 334 -33.85 -10.41 -1.32
N LEU A 335 -34.02 -9.11 -1.07
CA LEU A 335 -33.82 -8.51 0.26
C LEU A 335 -34.78 -9.09 1.32
N SER A 336 -36.01 -9.42 0.94
CA SER A 336 -37.00 -10.04 1.82
C SER A 336 -36.88 -11.57 1.90
N ASN A 337 -35.84 -12.18 1.32
CA ASN A 337 -35.64 -13.63 1.35
C ASN A 337 -35.13 -14.08 2.73
N ARG A 338 -35.48 -15.30 3.15
CA ARG A 338 -35.00 -15.90 4.41
C ARG A 338 -33.53 -16.29 4.36
N ASP A 339 -32.96 -16.51 3.17
CA ASP A 339 -31.55 -16.87 3.01
C ASP A 339 -30.63 -15.64 3.09
N ASN A 340 -29.71 -15.65 4.06
CA ASN A 340 -28.69 -14.61 4.24
C ASN A 340 -27.84 -14.39 2.98
N ASN A 341 -27.52 -15.45 2.24
CA ASN A 341 -26.70 -15.36 1.03
C ASN A 341 -27.40 -14.53 -0.06
N ILE A 342 -28.71 -14.75 -0.23
CA ILE A 342 -29.53 -14.04 -1.21
C ILE A 342 -29.67 -12.56 -0.81
N ARG A 343 -29.89 -12.28 0.48
CA ARG A 343 -29.94 -10.90 1.00
C ARG A 343 -28.61 -10.16 0.82
N TYR A 344 -27.48 -10.81 1.10
CA TYR A 344 -26.14 -10.25 0.87
C TYR A 344 -25.90 -9.91 -0.61
N VAL A 345 -26.22 -10.84 -1.52
CA VAL A 345 -26.09 -10.64 -2.97
C VAL A 345 -26.97 -9.48 -3.46
N ALA A 346 -28.21 -9.38 -2.98
CA ALA A 346 -29.11 -8.28 -3.30
C ALA A 346 -28.57 -6.92 -2.85
N LEU A 347 -28.12 -6.79 -1.58
CA LEU A 347 -27.52 -5.56 -1.07
C LEU A 347 -26.28 -5.15 -1.88
N ASN A 348 -25.36 -6.09 -2.12
CA ASN A 348 -24.13 -5.86 -2.89
C ASN A 348 -24.41 -5.40 -4.33
N THR A 349 -25.54 -5.83 -4.90
CA THR A 349 -25.96 -5.46 -6.26
C THR A 349 -26.65 -4.10 -6.29
N LEU A 350 -27.57 -3.85 -5.35
CA LEU A 350 -28.27 -2.57 -5.24
C LEU A 350 -27.30 -1.39 -5.06
N ILE A 351 -26.16 -1.58 -4.37
CA ILE A 351 -25.09 -0.57 -4.27
C ILE A 351 -24.62 -0.09 -5.65
N LYS A 352 -24.48 -0.99 -6.63
CA LYS A 352 -24.13 -0.62 -8.01
C LYS A 352 -25.28 0.10 -8.72
N VAL A 353 -26.52 -0.37 -8.50
CA VAL A 353 -27.73 0.13 -9.18
C VAL A 353 -28.15 1.52 -8.73
N VAL A 354 -27.83 1.95 -7.51
CA VAL A 354 -28.17 3.31 -7.02
C VAL A 354 -27.64 4.42 -7.93
N ALA A 355 -26.52 4.20 -8.62
CA ALA A 355 -25.97 5.16 -9.59
C ALA A 355 -26.76 5.24 -10.91
N ILE A 356 -27.57 4.22 -11.23
CA ILE A 356 -28.33 4.09 -12.48
C ILE A 356 -29.80 4.45 -12.25
N GLU A 357 -30.46 3.81 -11.27
CA GLU A 357 -31.89 3.93 -11.00
C GLU A 357 -32.19 4.23 -9.51
N PRO A 358 -31.78 5.40 -8.98
CA PRO A 358 -31.90 5.73 -7.55
C PRO A 358 -33.35 5.73 -7.06
N ASN A 359 -34.30 6.11 -7.92
CA ASN A 359 -35.73 6.21 -7.58
C ASN A 359 -36.38 4.84 -7.35
N ALA A 360 -35.93 3.81 -8.08
CA ALA A 360 -36.43 2.45 -7.91
C ALA A 360 -35.88 1.84 -6.60
N VAL A 361 -34.58 2.01 -6.32
CA VAL A 361 -33.97 1.47 -5.09
C VAL A 361 -34.55 2.13 -3.83
N GLN A 362 -34.86 3.44 -3.86
CA GLN A 362 -35.47 4.15 -2.73
C GLN A 362 -36.80 3.54 -2.26
N ARG A 363 -37.56 2.84 -3.12
CA ARG A 363 -38.79 2.13 -2.73
C ARG A 363 -38.55 1.02 -1.71
N HIS A 364 -37.36 0.41 -1.73
CA HIS A 364 -36.95 -0.67 -0.83
C HIS A 364 -36.17 -0.17 0.41
N ARG A 365 -36.05 1.15 0.60
CA ARG A 365 -35.33 1.78 1.72
C ARG A 365 -35.66 1.16 3.08
N ASN A 366 -36.95 0.93 3.38
CA ASN A 366 -37.35 0.43 4.70
C ASN A 366 -36.77 -0.97 4.98
N THR A 367 -36.82 -1.88 4.00
CA THR A 367 -36.23 -3.23 4.09
C THR A 367 -34.70 -3.18 4.18
N ILE A 368 -34.05 -2.21 3.51
CA ILE A 368 -32.60 -1.98 3.62
C ILE A 368 -32.22 -1.53 5.03
N LEU A 369 -33.02 -0.65 5.66
CA LEU A 369 -32.82 -0.20 7.03
C LEU A 369 -33.08 -1.31 8.06
N GLU A 370 -34.06 -2.19 7.81
CA GLU A 370 -34.27 -3.41 8.61
C GLU A 370 -33.03 -4.33 8.56
N CYS A 371 -32.35 -4.42 7.41
CA CYS A 371 -31.11 -5.20 7.27
C CYS A 371 -29.92 -4.64 8.09
N LEU A 372 -29.97 -3.40 8.58
CA LEU A 372 -28.97 -2.88 9.54
C LEU A 372 -29.05 -3.58 10.91
N ARG A 373 -30.19 -4.21 11.22
CA ARG A 373 -30.44 -4.96 12.47
C ARG A 373 -30.28 -6.48 12.30
N ASP A 374 -29.78 -6.93 11.15
CA ASP A 374 -29.57 -8.36 10.89
C ASP A 374 -28.47 -8.95 11.79
N PRO A 375 -28.59 -10.21 12.28
CA PRO A 375 -27.51 -10.86 13.01
C PRO A 375 -26.19 -10.98 12.23
N ASP A 376 -26.22 -11.05 10.90
CA ASP A 376 -25.02 -11.22 10.06
C ASP A 376 -24.26 -9.89 9.87
N ILE A 377 -23.01 -9.86 10.35
CA ILE A 377 -22.07 -8.73 10.21
C ILE A 377 -21.88 -8.33 8.74
N SER A 378 -21.91 -9.28 7.81
CA SER A 378 -21.71 -9.08 6.37
C SER A 378 -22.91 -8.37 5.74
N ILE A 379 -24.12 -8.76 6.14
CA ILE A 379 -25.38 -8.11 5.72
C ILE A 379 -25.44 -6.70 6.28
N ARG A 380 -25.19 -6.53 7.59
CA ARG A 380 -25.14 -5.19 8.22
C ARG A 380 -24.14 -4.25 7.54
N ARG A 381 -22.96 -4.75 7.16
CA ARG A 381 -21.95 -3.94 6.43
C ARG A 381 -22.45 -3.46 5.07
N ARG A 382 -23.04 -4.34 4.26
CA ARG A 382 -23.56 -3.96 2.93
C ARG A 382 -24.82 -3.11 3.03
N ALA A 383 -25.69 -3.36 4.01
CA ALA A 383 -26.86 -2.52 4.29
C ALA A 383 -26.45 -1.11 4.72
N LEU A 384 -25.39 -0.98 5.50
CA LEU A 384 -24.82 0.30 5.94
C LEU A 384 -24.22 1.08 4.76
N GLU A 385 -23.38 0.44 3.95
CA GLU A 385 -22.82 1.01 2.71
C GLU A 385 -23.93 1.49 1.76
N LEU A 386 -24.93 0.65 1.51
CA LEU A 386 -26.10 0.99 0.69
C LEU A 386 -26.90 2.15 1.29
N SER A 387 -27.12 2.16 2.60
CA SER A 387 -27.84 3.24 3.29
C SER A 387 -27.15 4.60 3.15
N PHE A 388 -25.80 4.64 3.17
CA PHE A 388 -25.05 5.87 2.88
C PHE A 388 -25.15 6.30 1.41
N THR A 389 -25.07 5.37 0.45
CA THR A 389 -25.24 5.70 -0.98
C THR A 389 -26.65 6.20 -1.33
N LEU A 390 -27.65 5.85 -0.53
CA LEU A 390 -29.04 6.29 -0.68
C LEU A 390 -29.33 7.69 -0.10
N ILE A 391 -28.37 8.33 0.59
CA ILE A 391 -28.58 9.66 1.18
C ILE A 391 -28.66 10.72 0.09
N ASN A 392 -29.71 11.53 0.17
CA ASN A 392 -29.93 12.73 -0.65
C ASN A 392 -30.47 13.88 0.23
N GLU A 393 -30.59 15.06 -0.37
CA GLU A 393 -31.02 16.28 0.33
C GLU A 393 -32.43 16.18 0.96
N SER A 394 -33.33 15.35 0.41
CA SER A 394 -34.69 15.21 0.93
C SER A 394 -34.83 14.17 2.05
N ASN A 395 -33.98 13.14 2.07
CA ASN A 395 -34.06 12.02 3.02
C ASN A 395 -33.02 12.06 4.16
N VAL A 396 -31.98 12.90 4.04
CA VAL A 396 -30.84 13.01 4.98
C VAL A 396 -31.27 13.10 6.45
N ARG A 397 -32.27 13.93 6.77
CA ARG A 397 -32.76 14.11 8.15
C ARG A 397 -33.30 12.83 8.78
N VAL A 398 -33.87 11.93 7.99
CA VAL A 398 -34.48 10.68 8.48
C VAL A 398 -33.43 9.58 8.53
N LEU A 399 -32.65 9.41 7.45
CA LEU A 399 -31.60 8.39 7.39
C LEU A 399 -30.50 8.63 8.45
N ILE A 400 -30.03 9.87 8.63
CA ILE A 400 -29.02 10.17 9.66
C ILE A 400 -29.55 9.92 11.08
N ARG A 401 -30.85 10.15 11.34
CA ARG A 401 -31.47 9.81 12.63
C ARG A 401 -31.46 8.29 12.87
N GLU A 402 -31.79 7.51 11.86
CA GLU A 402 -31.78 6.03 11.91
C GLU A 402 -30.35 5.48 12.06
N LEU A 403 -29.37 6.07 11.37
CA LEU A 403 -27.95 5.72 11.45
C LEU A 403 -27.33 6.11 12.81
N LEU A 404 -27.72 7.25 13.41
CA LEU A 404 -27.32 7.62 14.77
C LEU A 404 -27.92 6.69 15.83
N ALA A 405 -29.17 6.25 15.66
CA ALA A 405 -29.77 5.24 16.54
C ALA A 405 -29.07 3.87 16.40
N PHE A 406 -28.61 3.51 15.20
CA PHE A 406 -27.78 2.32 15.01
C PHE A 406 -26.39 2.47 15.63
N LEU A 407 -25.76 3.65 15.54
CA LEU A 407 -24.41 3.93 16.09
C LEU A 407 -24.31 3.65 17.60
N GLU A 408 -25.40 3.89 18.34
CA GLU A 408 -25.50 3.66 19.79
C GLU A 408 -25.44 2.16 20.17
N VAL A 409 -25.95 1.28 19.30
CA VAL A 409 -26.02 -0.19 19.53
C VAL A 409 -24.97 -0.95 18.70
N ALA A 410 -24.33 -0.32 17.72
CA ALA A 410 -23.42 -0.96 16.78
C ALA A 410 -22.13 -1.50 17.45
N ASP A 411 -21.59 -2.57 16.86
CA ASP A 411 -20.29 -3.13 17.26
C ASP A 411 -19.16 -2.15 16.96
N ASN A 412 -18.08 -2.22 17.75
CA ASN A 412 -16.96 -1.28 17.68
C ASN A 412 -16.24 -1.28 16.30
N GLU A 413 -16.36 -2.34 15.51
CA GLU A 413 -15.79 -2.40 14.15
C GLU A 413 -16.51 -1.47 13.16
N PHE A 414 -17.82 -1.25 13.33
CA PHE A 414 -18.61 -0.39 12.44
C PHE A 414 -18.40 1.10 12.75
N LYS A 415 -18.21 1.45 14.04
CA LYS A 415 -18.17 2.84 14.51
C LYS A 415 -17.22 3.74 13.71
N PRO A 416 -15.93 3.39 13.44
CA PRO A 416 -15.02 4.23 12.66
C PRO A 416 -15.47 4.53 11.23
N THR A 417 -16.20 3.61 10.61
CA THR A 417 -16.72 3.79 9.25
C THR A 417 -18.00 4.62 9.28
N MET A 418 -18.87 4.36 10.26
CA MET A 418 -20.11 5.11 10.47
C MET A 418 -19.86 6.58 10.80
N THR A 419 -18.98 6.89 11.75
CA THR A 419 -18.67 8.29 12.13
C THR A 419 -18.12 9.07 10.93
N SER A 420 -17.24 8.44 10.14
CA SER A 420 -16.69 9.03 8.92
C SER A 420 -17.75 9.31 7.86
N GLN A 421 -18.64 8.34 7.59
CA GLN A 421 -19.66 8.49 6.54
C GLN A 421 -20.82 9.39 6.97
N ILE A 422 -21.20 9.40 8.26
CA ILE A 422 -22.17 10.37 8.81
C ILE A 422 -21.62 11.79 8.67
N GLY A 423 -20.34 12.02 9.01
CA GLY A 423 -19.70 13.33 8.85
C GLY A 423 -19.66 13.79 7.39
N ILE A 424 -19.24 12.92 6.46
CA ILE A 424 -19.24 13.22 5.02
C ILE A 424 -20.66 13.52 4.49
N ALA A 425 -21.66 12.75 4.92
CA ALA A 425 -23.05 12.98 4.52
C ALA A 425 -23.62 14.28 5.10
N ALA A 426 -23.25 14.66 6.32
CA ALA A 426 -23.63 15.93 6.93
C ALA A 426 -22.92 17.12 6.26
N ASP A 427 -21.60 17.03 6.00
CA ASP A 427 -20.81 18.02 5.25
C ASP A 427 -21.43 18.33 3.87
N LYS A 428 -22.00 17.32 3.20
CA LYS A 428 -22.53 17.43 1.83
C LYS A 428 -24.01 17.80 1.75
N PHE A 429 -24.85 17.26 2.63
CA PHE A 429 -26.31 17.33 2.51
C PHE A 429 -27.01 18.01 3.70
N ALA A 430 -26.29 18.69 4.60
CA ALA A 430 -26.91 19.39 5.72
C ALA A 430 -27.90 20.48 5.26
N PRO A 431 -29.17 20.44 5.69
CA PRO A 431 -30.19 21.41 5.29
C PRO A 431 -30.06 22.77 6.02
N ASN A 432 -29.36 22.82 7.15
CA ASN A 432 -28.91 24.07 7.78
C ASN A 432 -27.69 23.82 8.68
N LYS A 433 -26.92 24.88 8.97
CA LYS A 433 -25.65 24.77 9.72
C LYS A 433 -25.86 24.35 11.19
N ARG A 434 -26.97 24.73 11.83
CA ARG A 434 -27.31 24.32 13.22
C ARG A 434 -27.50 22.80 13.32
N TRP A 435 -28.32 22.21 12.44
CA TRP A 435 -28.52 20.75 12.37
C TRP A 435 -27.22 20.00 12.08
N HIS A 436 -26.31 20.59 11.30
CA HIS A 436 -24.99 20.02 11.06
C HIS A 436 -24.16 19.97 12.35
N VAL A 437 -24.07 21.09 13.09
CA VAL A 437 -23.41 21.14 14.40
C VAL A 437 -24.03 20.16 15.39
N ASP A 438 -25.36 20.10 15.50
CA ASP A 438 -26.06 19.16 16.39
C ASP A 438 -25.81 17.68 16.02
N THR A 439 -25.76 17.37 14.73
CA THR A 439 -25.46 16.02 14.23
C THR A 439 -24.04 15.60 14.58
N MET A 440 -23.06 16.47 14.33
CA MET A 440 -21.65 16.19 14.64
C MET A 440 -21.38 16.12 16.14
N LEU A 441 -22.02 16.98 16.94
CA LEU A 441 -22.01 16.89 18.39
C LEU A 441 -22.54 15.52 18.86
N ARG A 442 -23.68 15.05 18.32
CA ARG A 442 -24.23 13.74 18.68
C ARG A 442 -23.27 12.60 18.33
N VAL A 443 -22.61 12.65 17.17
CA VAL A 443 -21.55 11.69 16.80
C VAL A 443 -20.40 11.69 17.81
N LEU A 444 -19.88 12.86 18.19
CA LEU A 444 -18.80 13.00 19.18
C LEU A 444 -19.20 12.45 20.56
N THR A 445 -20.44 12.66 21.01
CA THR A 445 -20.94 12.12 22.29
C THR A 445 -21.15 10.60 22.29
N LEU A 446 -21.46 9.98 21.15
CA LEU A 446 -21.75 8.54 21.07
C LEU A 446 -20.51 7.69 20.76
N ALA A 447 -19.59 8.22 19.96
CA ALA A 447 -18.51 7.44 19.36
C ALA A 447 -17.23 8.27 19.16
N GLY A 448 -16.98 9.27 20.02
CA GLY A 448 -15.80 10.14 19.95
C GLY A 448 -14.47 9.39 19.84
N ASN A 449 -14.29 8.28 20.57
CA ASN A 449 -13.08 7.43 20.48
C ASN A 449 -12.88 6.73 19.12
N TYR A 450 -13.88 6.79 18.22
CA TYR A 450 -13.86 6.21 16.88
C TYR A 450 -13.99 7.28 15.78
N VAL A 451 -13.94 8.58 16.12
CA VAL A 451 -13.94 9.66 15.13
C VAL A 451 -12.51 9.83 14.59
N LYS A 452 -12.37 9.89 13.26
CA LYS A 452 -11.08 10.15 12.62
C LYS A 452 -10.77 11.65 12.66
N GLU A 453 -9.50 12.00 12.82
CA GLU A 453 -9.00 13.39 12.89
C GLU A 453 -9.54 14.32 11.79
N PRO A 454 -9.65 13.94 10.49
CA PRO A 454 -10.20 14.83 9.47
C PRO A 454 -11.66 15.26 9.73
N ILE A 455 -12.47 14.37 10.31
CA ILE A 455 -13.87 14.65 10.66
C ILE A 455 -13.93 15.64 11.84
N MET A 456 -13.04 15.48 12.83
CA MET A 456 -12.90 16.43 13.94
C MET A 456 -12.43 17.81 13.43
N SER A 457 -11.44 17.84 12.53
CA SER A 457 -10.96 19.07 11.90
C SER A 457 -12.07 19.77 11.09
N SER A 458 -12.90 19.02 10.36
CA SER A 458 -14.08 19.55 9.66
C SER A 458 -15.09 20.16 10.63
N PHE A 459 -15.37 19.50 11.76
CA PHE A 459 -16.26 20.04 12.80
C PHE A 459 -15.72 21.31 13.45
N ILE A 460 -14.43 21.36 13.82
CA ILE A 460 -13.78 22.55 14.34
C ILE A 460 -13.86 23.70 13.32
N ARG A 461 -13.61 23.43 12.04
CA ARG A 461 -13.75 24.41 10.94
C ARG A 461 -15.18 24.89 10.74
N LEU A 462 -16.17 24.01 10.86
CA LEU A 462 -17.59 24.38 10.80
C LEU A 462 -17.94 25.41 11.88
N VAL A 463 -17.52 25.17 13.13
CA VAL A 463 -17.72 26.12 14.24
C VAL A 463 -16.93 27.42 14.02
N ALA A 464 -15.67 27.33 13.56
CA ALA A 464 -14.83 28.50 13.31
C ALA A 464 -15.39 29.43 12.22
N THR A 465 -16.02 28.86 11.19
CA THR A 465 -16.63 29.59 10.08
C THR A 465 -18.10 30.03 10.32
N THR A 466 -18.67 29.76 11.51
CA THR A 466 -20.06 30.11 11.85
C THR A 466 -20.18 30.96 13.13
N PRO A 467 -19.83 32.26 13.09
CA PRO A 467 -19.80 33.11 14.29
C PRO A 467 -21.12 33.14 15.06
N GLU A 468 -22.26 33.16 14.35
CA GLU A 468 -23.62 33.16 14.93
C GLU A 468 -23.92 31.93 15.81
N LEU A 469 -23.23 30.81 15.58
CA LEU A 469 -23.45 29.53 16.26
C LEU A 469 -22.31 29.16 17.24
N GLN A 470 -21.25 29.98 17.36
CA GLN A 470 -20.11 29.68 18.25
C GLN A 470 -20.55 29.55 19.71
N THR A 471 -21.29 30.53 20.25
CA THR A 471 -21.80 30.51 21.62
C THR A 471 -22.64 29.25 21.90
N TYR A 472 -23.55 28.92 20.98
CA TYR A 472 -24.39 27.72 21.04
C TYR A 472 -23.58 26.42 21.05
N ALA A 473 -22.64 26.28 20.11
CA ALA A 473 -21.79 25.10 19.98
C ALA A 473 -20.92 24.88 21.23
N VAL A 474 -20.34 25.97 21.76
CA VAL A 474 -19.46 25.93 22.94
C VAL A 474 -20.24 25.60 24.21
N GLN A 475 -21.44 26.17 24.40
CA GLN A 475 -22.34 25.80 25.51
C GLN A 475 -22.70 24.32 25.48
N LYS A 476 -23.11 23.78 24.32
CA LYS A 476 -23.45 22.35 24.18
C LYS A 476 -22.22 21.43 24.34
N LEU A 477 -21.04 21.83 23.85
CA LEU A 477 -19.79 21.09 24.06
C LEU A 477 -19.43 21.05 25.55
N TYR A 478 -19.51 22.18 26.26
CA TYR A 478 -19.26 22.24 27.71
C TYR A 478 -20.21 21.33 28.51
N ILE A 479 -21.52 21.39 28.22
CA ILE A 479 -22.52 20.52 28.88
C ILE A 479 -22.25 19.04 28.60
N SER A 480 -21.87 18.71 27.36
CA SER A 480 -21.57 17.32 26.96
C SER A 480 -20.30 16.79 27.64
N LEU A 481 -19.25 17.61 27.68
CA LEU A 481 -17.96 17.26 28.31
C LEU A 481 -18.08 17.15 29.84
N LYS A 482 -18.93 17.97 30.48
CA LYS A 482 -19.26 17.86 31.91
C LYS A 482 -20.08 16.59 32.24
N LYS A 483 -20.74 15.98 31.25
CA LYS A 483 -21.50 14.72 31.40
C LYS A 483 -20.64 13.49 31.17
N ASP A 484 -19.75 13.51 30.17
CA ASP A 484 -18.88 12.38 29.82
C ASP A 484 -17.51 12.87 29.32
N ILE A 485 -16.45 12.47 30.04
CA ILE A 485 -15.04 12.76 29.73
C ILE A 485 -14.32 11.56 29.07
N THR A 486 -15.00 10.44 28.84
CA THR A 486 -14.39 9.20 28.31
C THR A 486 -14.17 9.23 26.79
N GLN A 487 -14.70 10.25 26.11
CA GLN A 487 -14.64 10.42 24.66
C GLN A 487 -13.53 11.42 24.28
N GLU A 488 -12.48 10.93 23.62
CA GLU A 488 -11.28 11.69 23.25
C GLU A 488 -11.59 12.83 22.28
N SER A 489 -12.21 12.56 21.12
CA SER A 489 -12.52 13.64 20.16
C SER A 489 -13.53 14.67 20.68
N LEU A 490 -14.41 14.29 21.63
CA LEU A 490 -15.28 15.25 22.32
C LEU A 490 -14.45 16.17 23.24
N THR A 491 -13.47 15.60 23.94
CA THR A 491 -12.53 16.33 24.81
C THR A 491 -11.66 17.28 24.00
N GLN A 492 -11.10 16.83 22.87
CA GLN A 492 -10.26 17.65 21.98
C GLN A 492 -11.05 18.80 21.34
N ALA A 493 -12.22 18.51 20.74
CA ALA A 493 -13.09 19.55 20.17
C ALA A 493 -13.63 20.51 21.23
N GLY A 494 -14.00 20.00 22.42
CA GLY A 494 -14.42 20.81 23.56
C GLY A 494 -13.32 21.72 24.07
N ALA A 495 -12.10 21.20 24.27
CA ALA A 495 -10.96 21.97 24.72
C ALA A 495 -10.61 23.12 23.74
N TRP A 496 -10.55 22.83 22.44
CA TRP A 496 -10.27 23.86 21.42
C TRP A 496 -11.36 24.95 21.42
N CYS A 497 -12.64 24.57 21.38
CA CYS A 497 -13.76 25.52 21.37
C CYS A 497 -13.84 26.37 22.65
N ILE A 498 -13.59 25.79 23.83
CA ILE A 498 -13.56 26.52 25.11
C ILE A 498 -12.35 27.48 25.16
N GLY A 499 -11.21 27.11 24.58
CA GLY A 499 -10.03 27.97 24.51
C GLY A 499 -10.21 29.20 23.62
N GLU A 500 -10.81 29.05 22.43
CA GLU A 500 -11.06 30.16 21.49
C GLU A 500 -12.26 31.05 21.90
N TYR A 501 -13.33 30.44 22.41
CA TYR A 501 -14.63 31.08 22.61
C TYR A 501 -15.10 31.08 24.07
N GLY A 502 -14.18 30.91 25.03
CA GLY A 502 -14.49 30.99 26.46
C GLY A 502 -15.10 32.34 26.87
N ASP A 503 -14.75 33.42 26.16
CA ASP A 503 -15.37 34.74 26.34
C ASP A 503 -16.86 34.76 25.96
N ALA A 504 -17.25 34.05 24.90
CA ALA A 504 -18.65 33.90 24.50
C ALA A 504 -19.43 32.98 25.46
N LEU A 505 -18.79 31.94 25.99
CA LEU A 505 -19.39 31.03 26.97
C LEU A 505 -19.74 31.76 28.28
N LEU A 506 -18.84 32.62 28.78
CA LEU A 506 -19.01 33.36 30.02
C LEU A 506 -20.02 34.51 29.93
N ARG A 507 -20.19 35.13 28.76
CA ARG A 507 -21.21 36.18 28.54
C ARG A 507 -22.64 35.64 28.56
N GLY A 508 -22.81 34.35 28.27
CA GLY A 508 -24.12 33.73 28.08
C GLY A 508 -24.79 34.13 26.76
N GLY A 509 -25.40 33.16 26.08
CA GLY A 509 -26.27 33.43 24.92
C GLY A 509 -27.74 33.45 25.32
N GLN A 510 -28.49 34.45 24.84
CA GLN A 510 -29.94 34.34 24.76
C GLN A 510 -30.29 33.57 23.47
N TYR A 511 -30.79 32.35 23.61
CA TYR A 511 -31.29 31.53 22.51
C TYR A 511 -32.67 30.95 22.89
N GLU A 512 -33.50 30.70 21.88
CA GLU A 512 -34.95 30.43 21.99
C GLU A 512 -35.35 29.10 22.68
N GLU A 513 -34.40 28.33 23.23
CA GLU A 513 -34.67 27.08 23.96
C GLU A 513 -34.39 27.29 25.46
N GLU A 514 -35.47 27.35 26.26
CA GLU A 514 -35.43 27.67 27.71
C GLU A 514 -34.55 26.75 28.57
N GLU A 515 -34.12 25.59 28.08
CA GLU A 515 -33.26 24.63 28.82
C GLU A 515 -31.77 25.00 28.87
N LEU A 516 -31.26 25.88 27.99
CA LEU A 516 -29.81 25.97 27.70
C LEU A 516 -29.03 27.08 28.41
N VAL A 517 -29.69 28.04 29.08
CA VAL A 517 -29.01 29.14 29.78
C VAL A 517 -28.63 28.75 31.21
N ARG A 518 -27.64 27.87 31.35
CA ARG A 518 -26.87 27.75 32.60
C ARG A 518 -25.70 28.72 32.56
N GLU A 519 -25.68 29.69 33.47
CA GLU A 519 -24.52 30.55 33.67
C GLU A 519 -23.30 29.70 34.05
N VAL A 520 -22.23 29.78 33.25
CA VAL A 520 -20.97 29.08 33.51
C VAL A 520 -20.01 30.07 34.18
N LYS A 521 -19.43 29.67 35.32
CA LYS A 521 -18.46 30.50 36.04
C LYS A 521 -17.03 30.16 35.64
N GLU A 522 -16.14 31.15 35.72
CA GLU A 522 -14.72 31.01 35.34
C GLU A 522 -14.02 29.83 36.05
N HIS A 523 -14.32 29.60 37.34
CA HIS A 523 -13.73 28.49 38.10
C HIS A 523 -14.17 27.10 37.58
N GLU A 524 -15.41 26.95 37.10
CA GLU A 524 -15.93 25.64 36.66
C GLU A 524 -15.24 25.13 35.39
N LEU A 525 -14.74 26.04 34.54
CA LEU A 525 -13.94 25.69 33.36
C LEU A 525 -12.59 25.08 33.76
N ILE A 526 -11.94 25.67 34.77
CA ILE A 526 -10.67 25.19 35.30
C ILE A 526 -10.88 23.90 36.09
N ASP A 527 -11.96 23.79 36.87
CA ASP A 527 -12.34 22.55 37.55
C ASP A 527 -12.55 21.39 36.55
N LEU A 528 -13.22 21.64 35.42
CA LEU A 528 -13.43 20.65 34.37
C LEU A 528 -12.10 20.19 33.74
N PHE A 529 -11.24 21.11 33.28
CA PHE A 529 -9.94 20.73 32.71
C PHE A 529 -9.01 20.07 33.73
N THR A 530 -9.03 20.50 34.99
CA THR A 530 -8.29 19.85 36.08
C THR A 530 -8.79 18.42 36.31
N THR A 531 -10.11 18.19 36.22
CA THR A 531 -10.70 16.85 36.35
C THR A 531 -10.30 15.93 35.20
N ILE A 532 -10.28 16.44 33.97
CA ILE A 532 -9.88 15.68 32.78
C ILE A 532 -8.40 15.30 32.86
N LEU A 533 -7.51 16.27 33.15
CA LEU A 533 -6.06 16.05 33.22
C LEU A 533 -5.63 15.09 34.34
N ASN A 534 -6.37 15.07 35.46
CA ASN A 534 -6.14 14.12 36.56
C ASN A 534 -6.80 12.74 36.31
N SER A 535 -7.52 12.55 35.20
CA SER A 535 -8.19 11.29 34.88
C SER A 535 -7.29 10.35 34.07
N ASN A 536 -7.52 9.05 34.20
CA ASN A 536 -6.87 8.02 33.37
C ASN A 536 -7.29 8.07 31.89
N HIS A 537 -8.19 8.98 31.50
CA HIS A 537 -8.65 9.18 30.13
C HIS A 537 -7.89 10.32 29.41
N ALA A 538 -7.01 11.06 30.10
CA ALA A 538 -6.15 12.05 29.49
C ALA A 538 -5.09 11.39 28.60
N THR A 539 -5.37 11.35 27.28
CA THR A 539 -4.34 11.01 26.29
C THR A 539 -3.34 12.16 26.15
N GLN A 540 -2.17 11.86 25.57
CA GLN A 540 -1.16 12.87 25.22
C GLN A 540 -1.78 14.02 24.41
N VAL A 541 -2.47 13.69 23.31
CA VAL A 541 -3.12 14.67 22.43
C VAL A 541 -4.21 15.46 23.16
N SER A 542 -4.99 14.82 24.04
CA SER A 542 -5.98 15.56 24.86
C SER A 542 -5.31 16.55 25.82
N THR A 543 -4.20 16.14 26.46
CA THR A 543 -3.40 17.01 27.35
C THR A 543 -2.82 18.19 26.59
N GLU A 544 -2.25 17.95 25.43
CA GLU A 544 -1.74 18.94 24.48
C GLU A 544 -2.79 19.99 24.09
N TYR A 545 -4.02 19.57 23.78
CA TYR A 545 -5.13 20.48 23.47
C TYR A 545 -5.58 21.28 24.70
N ILE A 546 -5.66 20.65 25.87
CA ILE A 546 -6.08 21.31 27.12
C ILE A 546 -5.04 22.33 27.59
N VAL A 547 -3.75 22.01 27.52
CA VAL A 547 -2.64 22.95 27.85
C VAL A 547 -2.68 24.20 26.96
N THR A 548 -2.98 24.04 25.67
CA THR A 548 -3.20 25.16 24.73
C THR A 548 -4.50 25.93 25.00
N ALA A 549 -5.59 25.25 25.37
CA ALA A 549 -6.85 25.91 25.75
C ALA A 549 -6.68 26.74 27.04
N LEU A 550 -5.95 26.20 28.03
CA LEU A 550 -5.65 26.85 29.30
C LEU A 550 -4.86 28.14 29.11
N VAL A 551 -3.80 28.15 28.28
CA VAL A 551 -3.05 29.40 28.03
C VAL A 551 -3.92 30.44 27.33
N LYS A 552 -4.77 30.04 26.36
CA LYS A 552 -5.73 30.94 25.71
C LYS A 552 -6.74 31.52 26.69
N LEU A 553 -7.26 30.72 27.65
CA LEU A 553 -8.15 31.23 28.69
C LEU A 553 -7.52 32.36 29.53
N THR A 554 -6.20 32.43 29.69
CA THR A 554 -5.54 33.53 30.44
C THR A 554 -5.76 34.93 29.83
N THR A 555 -6.17 35.03 28.56
CA THR A 555 -6.54 36.31 27.91
C THR A 555 -8.05 36.49 27.75
N ARG A 556 -8.85 35.48 28.12
CA ARG A 556 -10.33 35.50 28.04
C ARG A 556 -11.00 35.64 29.42
N LEU A 557 -10.37 35.12 30.47
CA LEU A 557 -10.83 35.22 31.86
C LEU A 557 -10.51 36.59 32.46
N THR A 558 -11.31 37.00 33.43
CA THR A 558 -11.19 38.29 34.12
C THR A 558 -10.78 38.17 35.59
N ASP A 559 -10.97 37.01 36.24
CA ASP A 559 -10.56 36.78 37.62
C ASP A 559 -9.05 36.47 37.72
N PRO A 560 -8.23 37.32 38.38
CA PRO A 560 -6.82 37.05 38.58
C PRO A 560 -6.55 35.76 39.38
N ALA A 561 -7.46 35.36 40.29
CA ALA A 561 -7.28 34.13 41.08
C ALA A 561 -7.41 32.87 40.20
N GLN A 562 -8.25 32.90 39.16
CA GLN A 562 -8.34 31.85 38.16
C GLN A 562 -7.10 31.83 37.25
N ILE A 563 -6.57 32.99 36.84
CA ILE A 563 -5.34 33.08 36.02
C ILE A 563 -4.13 32.50 36.79
N ASP A 564 -3.99 32.80 38.08
CA ASP A 564 -2.95 32.24 38.95
C ASP A 564 -3.14 30.74 39.22
N ARG A 565 -4.37 30.22 39.12
CA ARG A 565 -4.67 28.78 39.18
C ARG A 565 -4.22 28.08 37.89
N ILE A 566 -4.47 28.67 36.72
CA ILE A 566 -3.97 28.18 35.43
C ILE A 566 -2.44 28.15 35.43
N ARG A 567 -1.76 29.21 35.89
CA ARG A 567 -0.28 29.27 35.94
C ARG A 567 0.31 28.12 36.75
N ARG A 568 -0.25 27.83 37.94
CA ARG A 568 0.18 26.70 38.78
C ARG A 568 -0.03 25.34 38.10
N LEU A 569 -1.13 25.17 37.38
CA LEU A 569 -1.41 23.92 36.69
C LEU A 569 -0.48 23.71 35.47
N LEU A 570 -0.14 24.77 34.73
CA LEU A 570 0.89 24.71 33.68
C LEU A 570 2.28 24.39 34.25
N GLN A 571 2.64 24.92 35.42
CA GLN A 571 3.92 24.61 36.08
C GLN A 571 4.07 23.11 36.41
N VAL A 572 3.00 22.42 36.81
CA VAL A 572 3.02 20.96 37.08
C VAL A 572 3.41 20.17 35.82
N HIS A 573 3.03 20.63 34.62
CA HIS A 573 3.34 19.96 33.36
C HIS A 573 4.75 20.26 32.81
N GLN A 574 5.53 21.16 33.41
CA GLN A 574 6.91 21.43 32.99
C GLN A 574 7.86 20.23 33.21
N THR A 575 7.55 19.37 34.18
CA THR A 575 8.29 18.12 34.43
C THR A 575 7.57 16.90 33.85
N SER A 576 6.74 17.10 32.81
CA SER A 576 6.18 16.00 32.02
C SER A 576 7.30 15.17 31.38
N LEU A 577 7.06 13.86 31.24
CA LEU A 577 7.95 12.96 30.48
C LEU A 577 7.74 13.09 28.96
N ASP A 578 6.60 13.64 28.54
CA ASP A 578 6.29 13.90 27.14
C ASP A 578 6.83 15.26 26.70
N VAL A 579 7.58 15.27 25.60
CA VAL A 579 8.35 16.41 25.10
C VAL A 579 7.42 17.52 24.60
N GLU A 580 6.32 17.20 23.92
CA GLU A 580 5.38 18.20 23.41
C GLU A 580 4.65 18.93 24.55
N VAL A 581 4.11 18.17 25.51
CA VAL A 581 3.48 18.76 26.71
C VAL A 581 4.48 19.55 27.54
N GLN A 582 5.71 19.06 27.72
CA GLN A 582 6.78 19.77 28.43
C GLN A 582 7.14 21.08 27.73
N GLN A 583 7.38 21.05 26.42
CA GLN A 583 7.77 22.22 25.63
C GLN A 583 6.69 23.31 25.73
N ARG A 584 5.42 22.96 25.48
CA ARG A 584 4.30 23.90 25.59
C ARG A 584 4.14 24.44 27.01
N ALA A 585 4.27 23.60 28.04
CA ALA A 585 4.16 24.04 29.44
C ALA A 585 5.28 25.02 29.84
N VAL A 586 6.51 24.83 29.35
CA VAL A 586 7.64 25.74 29.58
C VAL A 586 7.46 27.05 28.81
N GLU A 587 7.14 26.98 27.51
CA GLU A 587 6.91 28.16 26.67
C GLU A 587 5.74 29.02 27.17
N TYR A 588 4.59 28.39 27.48
CA TYR A 588 3.42 29.10 28.01
C TYR A 588 3.68 29.67 29.40
N SER A 589 4.49 29.00 30.25
CA SER A 589 4.92 29.58 31.53
C SER A 589 5.83 30.79 31.33
N ASN A 590 6.73 30.76 30.35
CA ASN A 590 7.60 31.90 30.04
C ASN A 590 6.79 33.08 29.47
N LEU A 591 5.73 32.82 28.70
CA LEU A 591 4.83 33.84 28.15
C LEU A 591 4.10 34.66 29.24
N PHE A 592 3.94 34.15 30.46
CA PHE A 592 3.44 34.95 31.60
C PHE A 592 4.37 36.11 32.00
N SER A 593 5.67 36.06 31.66
CA SER A 593 6.59 37.18 31.92
C SER A 593 6.42 38.35 30.93
N TYR A 594 5.65 38.14 29.85
CA TYR A 594 5.46 39.11 28.76
C TYR A 594 3.96 39.43 28.55
N ASP A 595 3.28 39.94 29.58
CA ASP A 595 1.83 40.24 29.56
C ASP A 595 1.35 41.01 28.31
N GLN A 596 2.11 42.03 27.86
CA GLN A 596 1.78 42.84 26.68
C GLN A 596 1.82 42.02 25.37
N ILE A 597 2.72 41.05 25.28
CA ILE A 597 2.88 40.18 24.10
C ILE A 597 1.86 39.03 24.15
N ARG A 598 1.58 38.50 25.34
CA ARG A 598 0.61 37.40 25.55
C ARG A 598 -0.76 37.72 24.95
N ALA A 599 -1.24 38.95 25.12
CA ALA A 599 -2.54 39.37 24.58
C ALA A 599 -2.62 39.33 23.05
N GLY A 600 -1.56 39.77 22.35
CA GLY A 600 -1.51 39.76 20.89
C GLY A 600 -1.23 38.37 20.29
N VAL A 601 -0.39 37.55 20.93
CA VAL A 601 -0.08 36.19 20.47
C VAL A 601 -1.27 35.23 20.63
N LEU A 602 -2.15 35.48 21.60
CA LEU A 602 -3.32 34.64 21.90
C LEU A 602 -4.66 35.26 21.44
N GLU A 603 -4.61 36.08 20.40
CA GLU A 603 -5.81 36.55 19.70
C GLU A 603 -6.58 35.37 19.04
N LYS A 604 -7.84 35.59 18.61
CA LYS A 604 -8.64 34.52 18.01
C LYS A 604 -8.03 34.10 16.68
N MET A 605 -7.89 32.80 16.45
CA MET A 605 -7.32 32.29 15.19
C MET A 605 -8.20 32.72 14.01
N PRO A 606 -7.61 33.15 12.87
CA PRO A 606 -8.38 33.46 11.68
C PRO A 606 -9.11 32.20 11.18
N PRO A 607 -10.34 32.32 10.63
CA PRO A 607 -11.09 31.16 10.16
C PRO A 607 -10.31 30.47 9.02
N PRO A 608 -10.04 29.15 9.12
CA PRO A 608 -9.21 28.47 8.13
C PRO A 608 -9.90 28.45 6.77
N GLN A 609 -9.14 28.76 5.71
CA GLN A 609 -9.65 28.84 4.35
C GLN A 609 -10.27 27.52 3.90
N ILE A 610 -11.43 27.60 3.24
CA ILE A 610 -12.10 26.43 2.66
C ILE A 610 -11.45 26.09 1.31
N LYS A 611 -10.24 25.52 1.32
CA LYS A 611 -9.69 24.85 0.14
C LYS A 611 -10.59 23.65 -0.17
N GLU A 612 -11.13 23.51 -1.39
CA GLU A 612 -12.09 22.43 -1.69
C GLU A 612 -11.51 21.03 -1.45
N GLU A 613 -10.21 20.87 -1.69
CA GLU A 613 -9.40 19.69 -1.42
C GLU A 613 -9.31 19.29 0.08
N SER A 614 -9.60 20.24 0.97
CA SER A 614 -9.50 20.08 2.43
C SER A 614 -10.83 19.74 3.11
N ARG A 615 -11.91 19.56 2.35
CA ARG A 615 -13.08 18.82 2.83
C ARG A 615 -12.65 17.38 3.13
N VAL A 616 -13.36 16.68 4.02
CA VAL A 616 -13.01 15.27 4.37
C VAL A 616 -13.08 14.35 3.15
N LEU A 617 -13.84 14.78 2.13
CA LEU A 617 -13.69 14.36 0.75
C LEU A 617 -12.40 14.97 0.16
N GLY A 618 -11.28 14.27 0.28
CA GLY A 618 -10.19 14.43 -0.69
C GLY A 618 -10.77 14.29 -2.11
N ALA A 619 -10.39 15.22 -3.00
CA ALA A 619 -10.97 15.49 -4.33
C ALA A 619 -12.22 14.67 -4.62
N ALA A 620 -13.40 15.27 -4.34
CA ALA A 620 -14.68 14.61 -4.54
C ALA A 620 -14.64 13.86 -5.88
N THR A 621 -14.91 12.56 -5.84
CA THR A 621 -15.26 11.81 -7.05
C THR A 621 -16.59 12.36 -7.54
N THR A 622 -16.50 13.53 -8.20
CA THR A 622 -17.31 13.80 -9.37
C THR A 622 -17.33 12.50 -10.13
N THR A 623 -18.52 11.91 -10.12
CA THR A 623 -19.03 10.98 -11.12
C THR A 623 -18.09 10.88 -12.31
N LYS A 624 -17.74 9.65 -12.73
CA LYS A 624 -17.34 9.37 -14.10
C LYS A 624 -18.49 9.80 -15.04
N LYS A 625 -18.64 11.10 -15.25
CA LYS A 625 -19.63 11.71 -16.10
C LYS A 625 -19.06 11.69 -17.51
N ALA A 626 -19.52 10.71 -18.27
CA ALA A 626 -19.56 10.77 -19.72
C ALA A 626 -18.25 11.10 -20.45
N LYS A 627 -17.26 10.19 -20.39
CA LYS A 627 -16.51 9.81 -21.61
C LYS A 627 -17.10 8.54 -22.24
N ALA A 628 -18.43 8.51 -22.37
CA ALA A 628 -19.21 7.44 -22.99
C ALA A 628 -20.59 7.95 -23.47
N ALA A 629 -20.67 9.19 -23.98
CA ALA A 629 -21.93 9.77 -24.48
C ALA A 629 -21.71 10.85 -25.57
N ASN A 630 -20.79 10.59 -26.52
CA ASN A 630 -20.81 11.22 -27.84
C ASN A 630 -19.83 10.53 -28.80
N ARG A 631 -20.26 9.41 -29.39
CA ARG A 631 -19.52 8.71 -30.46
C ARG A 631 -20.46 8.28 -31.57
N LYS A 632 -21.00 9.25 -32.33
CA LYS A 632 -21.55 8.98 -33.69
C LYS A 632 -21.10 10.03 -34.71
N SER A 633 -20.31 9.53 -35.66
CA SER A 633 -20.15 9.97 -37.05
C SER A 633 -19.87 11.45 -37.37
N ARG A 634 -18.64 11.71 -37.84
CA ARG A 634 -18.46 12.06 -39.26
C ARG A 634 -17.06 11.73 -39.79
N VAL A 635 -17.01 11.02 -40.91
CA VAL A 635 -15.80 10.86 -41.72
C VAL A 635 -15.68 12.07 -42.64
N ILE A 636 -14.56 12.80 -42.56
CA ILE A 636 -14.10 13.72 -43.61
C ILE A 636 -12.58 13.53 -43.74
N LYS A 637 -12.07 13.48 -44.98
CA LYS A 637 -10.66 13.30 -45.32
C LYS A 637 -9.86 14.61 -45.12
N PRO A 638 -8.52 14.55 -44.95
CA PRO A 638 -7.72 15.69 -44.54
C PRO A 638 -7.50 16.71 -45.65
N THR A 639 -7.28 17.97 -45.30
CA THR A 639 -6.57 18.97 -46.12
C THR A 639 -5.88 19.96 -45.18
N GLU A 640 -4.63 20.30 -45.46
CA GLU A 640 -3.83 21.24 -44.67
C GLU A 640 -4.12 22.67 -45.10
N GLN A 641 -4.47 23.58 -44.17
CA GLN A 641 -4.07 25.00 -44.18
C GLN A 641 -4.57 25.78 -42.95
N ASP A 642 -3.96 26.95 -42.74
CA ASP A 642 -4.36 28.07 -41.87
C ASP A 642 -4.14 27.95 -40.34
N LEU A 643 -2.85 28.01 -39.98
CA LEU A 643 -2.36 28.78 -38.83
C LEU A 643 -2.21 30.27 -39.23
N LEU A 644 -3.19 31.13 -38.95
CA LEU A 644 -3.03 32.59 -38.69
C LEU A 644 -4.39 33.25 -38.38
N PHE A 645 -4.37 34.40 -37.69
CA PHE A 645 -5.52 35.18 -37.16
C PHE A 645 -6.26 34.53 -35.97
N ASP A 646 -6.62 35.24 -34.90
CA ASP A 646 -6.41 36.66 -34.57
C ASP A 646 -6.23 36.86 -33.04
N LEU A 647 -5.54 37.93 -32.65
CA LEU A 647 -5.15 38.24 -31.29
C LEU A 647 -5.36 39.75 -31.04
N MET A 648 -6.59 40.15 -30.69
CA MET A 648 -6.87 41.54 -30.27
C MET A 648 -8.08 41.70 -29.33
N ASP A 649 -7.74 42.18 -28.13
CA ASP A 649 -8.36 43.30 -27.39
C ASP A 649 -9.73 43.19 -26.66
N THR A 650 -9.88 44.10 -25.70
CA THR A 650 -10.98 44.31 -24.74
C THR A 650 -11.53 45.75 -24.88
N PRO A 651 -12.32 46.33 -23.96
CA PRO A 651 -13.46 45.86 -23.13
C PRO A 651 -14.76 46.67 -23.44
N THR A 652 -15.89 46.44 -22.73
CA THR A 652 -16.74 47.49 -22.07
C THR A 652 -18.15 47.05 -21.60
N THR A 653 -18.42 47.29 -20.30
CA THR A 653 -19.64 47.77 -19.59
C THR A 653 -21.11 47.62 -20.07
N THR A 654 -21.97 47.49 -19.03
CA THR A 654 -23.33 48.04 -18.79
C THR A 654 -24.63 47.26 -19.09
N THR A 655 -25.42 47.13 -18.00
CA THR A 655 -26.87 46.84 -17.83
C THR A 655 -27.73 48.11 -18.16
N PRO A 656 -29.10 48.18 -18.10
CA PRO A 656 -30.04 47.40 -17.24
C PRO A 656 -31.52 47.15 -17.71
N ALA A 657 -32.33 46.63 -16.76
CA ALA A 657 -33.81 46.62 -16.63
C ALA A 657 -34.61 45.49 -17.35
N ALA A 658 -35.62 44.82 -16.78
CA ALA A 658 -36.64 45.27 -15.80
C ALA A 658 -37.34 44.12 -15.03
N SER A 659 -37.99 44.46 -13.89
CA SER A 659 -39.03 43.70 -13.11
C SER A 659 -38.71 42.25 -12.65
N GLY A 660 -39.07 41.78 -11.45
CA GLY A 660 -39.92 42.37 -10.42
C GLY A 660 -40.71 41.27 -9.68
N ALA A 661 -40.21 40.89 -8.50
CA ALA A 661 -40.86 40.13 -7.41
C ALA A 661 -42.35 40.48 -7.19
N SER A 662 -43.23 39.70 -6.54
CA SER A 662 -43.27 38.40 -5.82
C SER A 662 -44.77 37.98 -5.79
N ASN A 663 -45.30 36.88 -5.24
CA ASN A 663 -44.98 36.07 -4.07
C ASN A 663 -45.96 34.86 -4.05
N THR A 664 -45.76 33.92 -3.12
CA THR A 664 -46.77 33.07 -2.46
C THR A 664 -48.22 33.03 -3.01
N ASP A 665 -48.72 31.87 -3.43
CA ASP A 665 -49.51 30.96 -2.58
C ASP A 665 -50.25 29.89 -3.42
N LEU A 666 -49.83 28.63 -3.29
CA LEU A 666 -50.57 27.44 -3.75
C LEU A 666 -50.61 26.37 -2.63
N LEU A 667 -50.69 26.82 -1.38
CA LEU A 667 -51.10 26.00 -0.22
C LEU A 667 -52.60 26.17 0.07
N ALA A 668 -53.42 26.41 -0.96
CA ALA A 668 -54.82 26.79 -0.84
C ALA A 668 -55.84 25.89 -1.59
N ASP A 669 -55.42 24.79 -2.23
CA ASP A 669 -56.33 23.89 -2.98
C ASP A 669 -56.36 22.43 -2.46
N ILE A 670 -55.72 22.16 -1.30
CA ILE A 670 -55.80 20.87 -0.58
C ILE A 670 -56.22 21.10 0.90
N LEU A 671 -56.92 22.19 1.20
CA LEU A 671 -57.54 22.46 2.51
C LEU A 671 -58.94 23.09 2.40
N GLY A 672 -59.98 22.24 2.45
CA GLY A 672 -61.37 22.62 2.68
C GLY A 672 -62.34 21.54 2.17
N GLY A 673 -63.40 21.11 2.88
CA GLY A 673 -63.85 21.43 4.24
C GLY A 673 -65.35 21.15 4.41
N THR A 674 -65.81 20.84 5.64
CA THR A 674 -67.22 20.55 6.07
C THR A 674 -67.77 19.13 5.71
N SER A 675 -68.59 18.42 6.51
CA SER A 675 -69.30 18.74 7.77
C SER A 675 -69.65 17.55 8.72
N SER A 676 -69.20 17.58 10.00
CA SER A 676 -69.96 17.21 11.25
C SER A 676 -70.45 15.74 11.53
N PRO A 677 -70.94 15.36 12.75
CA PRO A 677 -70.16 15.02 13.97
C PRO A 677 -70.59 13.66 14.67
N PRO A 678 -70.54 13.44 16.02
CA PRO A 678 -69.55 12.61 16.73
C PRO A 678 -70.21 11.40 17.50
N PRO A 679 -69.65 10.73 18.56
CA PRO A 679 -69.29 11.32 19.87
C PRO A 679 -68.09 10.69 20.68
N THR A 680 -67.53 11.47 21.63
CA THR A 680 -67.04 11.11 23.02
C THR A 680 -66.16 9.85 23.29
N SER A 681 -65.29 9.70 24.30
CA SER A 681 -64.62 10.51 25.36
C SER A 681 -63.72 9.52 26.16
N THR A 682 -62.75 9.82 27.04
CA THR A 682 -62.20 11.05 27.67
C THR A 682 -60.76 10.76 28.18
N SER A 683 -60.02 11.77 28.65
CA SER A 683 -58.78 11.67 29.46
C SER A 683 -59.12 11.63 30.98
N PRO A 684 -58.22 11.20 31.91
CA PRO A 684 -56.97 11.91 32.26
C PRO A 684 -55.75 11.03 32.69
N ALA A 685 -54.63 11.68 33.01
CA ALA A 685 -53.44 11.15 33.72
C ALA A 685 -53.43 11.67 35.20
N PRO A 686 -52.37 11.58 36.06
CA PRO A 686 -51.07 10.85 35.99
C PRO A 686 -50.64 10.14 37.33
N GLN A 687 -49.34 9.79 37.45
CA GLN A 687 -48.49 9.64 38.68
C GLN A 687 -48.45 8.38 39.58
N GLN A 688 -47.21 7.88 39.80
CA GLN A 688 -46.58 7.41 41.07
C GLN A 688 -47.14 6.15 41.81
N SER A 689 -46.41 5.36 42.62
CA SER A 689 -44.96 5.23 42.94
C SER A 689 -44.65 3.90 43.71
N ASN A 690 -43.37 3.49 43.67
CA ASN A 690 -42.56 2.58 44.52
C ASN A 690 -43.10 1.82 45.76
N THR A 691 -42.27 0.80 46.12
CA THR A 691 -42.14 0.02 47.38
C THR A 691 -43.04 -1.23 47.47
N ALA A 692 -42.51 -2.46 47.40
CA ALA A 692 -41.48 -3.16 48.19
C ALA A 692 -42.00 -3.71 49.52
N SER A 693 -42.15 -5.04 49.61
CA SER A 693 -41.86 -5.89 50.78
C SER A 693 -42.28 -7.34 50.56
N ILE A 694 -41.33 -8.22 50.19
CA ILE A 694 -41.20 -9.54 50.81
C ILE A 694 -39.70 -9.71 51.13
N MET A 695 -39.36 -9.36 52.36
CA MET A 695 -38.11 -9.72 53.02
C MET A 695 -38.54 -10.40 54.33
N ASP A 696 -38.65 -11.73 54.32
CA ASP A 696 -38.64 -12.56 55.53
C ASP A 696 -38.48 -14.06 55.17
N LEU A 697 -38.25 -14.88 56.21
CA LEU A 697 -38.20 -16.34 56.29
C LEU A 697 -36.88 -17.07 55.93
N PHE A 698 -35.98 -17.05 56.93
CA PHE A 698 -35.13 -18.17 57.43
C PHE A 698 -33.97 -18.67 56.53
N SER A 699 -32.67 -18.62 56.92
CA SER A 699 -31.98 -19.06 58.17
C SER A 699 -32.16 -20.58 58.41
N GLN A 700 -31.17 -21.43 58.72
CA GLN A 700 -29.73 -21.37 59.06
C GLN A 700 -29.08 -22.64 58.41
N ASP A 701 -27.77 -22.95 58.42
CA ASP A 701 -26.85 -22.96 59.56
C ASP A 701 -25.36 -22.99 59.12
N SER A 702 -24.48 -23.11 60.10
CA SER A 702 -23.09 -22.67 60.18
C SER A 702 -22.01 -23.73 59.85
N THR A 703 -20.80 -23.28 59.50
CA THR A 703 -19.59 -23.47 60.34
C THR A 703 -18.32 -22.82 59.75
N GLN A 704 -17.53 -22.22 60.65
CA GLN A 704 -16.14 -21.74 60.51
C GLN A 704 -15.34 -22.46 61.63
N PRO A 705 -13.96 -22.49 61.72
CA PRO A 705 -13.13 -21.26 61.78
C PRO A 705 -11.62 -21.34 61.41
N ALA A 706 -10.97 -20.16 61.46
CA ALA A 706 -9.55 -19.86 61.83
C ALA A 706 -8.38 -20.46 60.99
N ALA A 707 -7.25 -19.79 60.77
CA ALA A 707 -6.49 -18.90 61.67
C ALA A 707 -5.50 -17.96 60.95
N SER A 708 -5.00 -16.95 61.69
CA SER A 708 -3.81 -16.13 61.41
C SER A 708 -2.81 -16.30 62.59
N PRO A 709 -1.48 -16.09 62.44
CA PRO A 709 -0.92 -14.73 62.53
C PRO A 709 0.44 -14.49 61.78
N ALA A 710 0.98 -13.27 61.89
CA ALA A 710 2.40 -12.97 61.66
C ALA A 710 3.21 -13.10 62.98
N PRO A 711 4.56 -13.15 62.95
CA PRO A 711 5.30 -11.98 63.44
C PRO A 711 6.65 -11.71 62.72
N ALA A 712 7.34 -10.64 63.16
CA ALA A 712 8.55 -10.08 62.56
C ALA A 712 9.83 -10.23 63.41
N MET A 713 10.98 -9.95 62.80
CA MET A 713 12.21 -9.37 63.38
C MET A 713 12.88 -8.53 62.27
N GLY A 714 13.49 -7.37 62.47
CA GLY A 714 13.79 -6.63 63.70
C GLY A 714 15.28 -6.25 63.72
N GLY A 715 15.62 -4.95 63.72
CA GLY A 715 17.01 -4.50 63.82
C GLY A 715 17.29 -3.14 63.19
N SER A 716 17.43 -2.12 64.03
CA SER A 716 17.87 -0.76 63.65
C SER A 716 19.35 -0.53 64.02
N ASN A 717 19.85 0.65 63.66
CA ASN A 717 21.00 1.38 64.22
C ASN A 717 22.42 1.23 63.63
N LEU A 718 22.85 2.39 63.13
CA LEU A 718 24.09 3.13 63.42
C LEU A 718 25.40 2.86 62.66
N ASP A 719 25.91 3.99 62.12
CA ASP A 719 27.29 4.52 62.28
C ASP A 719 28.50 3.72 61.78
N LEU A 720 29.66 4.30 61.50
CA LEU A 720 30.14 5.67 61.25
C LEU A 720 31.67 5.51 61.24
N MET A 721 32.30 5.51 60.08
CA MET A 721 33.73 5.81 59.93
C MET A 721 33.91 6.36 58.52
N SER A 722 33.58 7.61 58.23
CA SER A 722 34.11 8.83 58.85
C SER A 722 35.63 8.96 58.67
N SER A 723 36.00 10.13 58.13
CA SER A 723 37.22 10.88 58.48
C SER A 723 38.53 10.38 57.82
N MET A 724 39.47 11.20 57.36
CA MET A 724 39.59 12.67 57.24
C MET A 724 40.33 12.99 55.92
N SER A 725 39.99 14.07 55.18
CA SER A 725 40.53 15.44 55.33
C SER A 725 42.07 15.52 55.35
N ALA A 726 42.79 16.44 54.71
CA ALA A 726 42.56 17.49 53.69
C ALA A 726 43.88 18.32 53.61
N VAL A 727 43.93 19.32 52.72
CA VAL A 727 44.79 20.54 52.78
C VAL A 727 46.23 20.50 52.19
N ALA A 728 46.34 21.14 51.01
CA ALA A 728 47.38 22.07 50.49
C ALA A 728 48.88 21.69 50.35
N SER A 729 49.41 21.82 49.12
CA SER A 729 50.33 22.91 48.67
C SER A 729 51.10 22.54 47.36
N PRO A 730 51.46 23.50 46.47
CA PRO A 730 52.26 23.29 45.24
C PRO A 730 53.74 23.71 45.43
N PRO A 731 54.57 23.80 44.35
CA PRO A 731 54.96 22.82 43.33
C PRO A 731 56.45 22.37 43.55
N PRO A 732 57.11 21.63 42.63
CA PRO A 732 57.98 22.33 41.66
C PRO A 732 58.09 21.63 40.27
N GLN A 733 59.00 22.15 39.43
CA GLN A 733 59.02 22.00 37.97
C GLN A 733 59.73 20.76 37.41
N SER A 734 59.34 20.44 36.17
CA SER A 734 60.16 19.89 35.07
C SER A 734 60.93 18.57 35.24
N GLN A 735 60.46 17.55 34.51
CA GLN A 735 61.29 16.88 33.52
C GLN A 735 60.43 16.41 32.33
N ALA A 736 60.99 16.47 31.12
CA ALA A 736 60.24 16.28 29.88
C ALA A 736 60.27 14.83 29.38
N ALA A 737 59.08 14.35 28.98
CA ALA A 737 58.76 13.31 27.99
C ALA A 737 59.59 12.00 27.92
N PRO A 738 58.87 10.88 27.84
CA PRO A 738 58.90 10.06 26.63
C PRO A 738 57.73 10.40 25.70
N GLN A 739 57.96 10.47 24.39
CA GLN A 739 56.91 10.69 23.40
C GLN A 739 55.93 9.49 23.36
N PRO A 740 54.61 9.70 23.35
CA PRO A 740 53.65 8.64 23.08
C PRO A 740 53.65 8.27 21.58
N PRO A 741 53.34 7.01 21.23
CA PRO A 741 53.42 6.53 19.84
C PRO A 741 52.44 7.24 18.91
N ALA A 742 52.86 7.42 17.65
CA ALA A 742 52.05 7.99 16.59
C ALA A 742 50.73 7.21 16.41
N GLY A 743 49.61 7.92 16.46
CA GLY A 743 48.29 7.34 16.18
C GLY A 743 48.13 7.03 14.69
N LEU A 744 47.23 6.10 14.37
CA LEU A 744 46.85 5.79 13.00
C LEU A 744 46.09 7.01 12.41
N PRO A 745 46.54 7.64 11.31
CA PRO A 745 45.75 8.69 10.66
C PRO A 745 44.49 8.10 10.01
N VAL A 746 43.35 8.76 10.22
CA VAL A 746 42.01 8.27 9.79
C VAL A 746 41.28 9.30 8.91
N TYR A 747 41.54 10.59 9.10
CA TYR A 747 40.98 11.69 8.30
C TYR A 747 41.97 12.85 8.29
N ASP A 748 42.16 13.49 7.15
CA ASP A 748 43.03 14.66 6.99
C ASP A 748 42.49 15.53 5.86
N ASN A 749 41.61 16.49 6.18
CA ASN A 749 40.92 17.32 5.19
C ASN A 749 40.52 18.68 5.79
N ASN A 750 40.55 19.74 4.98
CA ASN A 750 40.27 21.14 5.37
C ASN A 750 40.97 21.61 6.66
N GLY A 751 42.19 21.11 6.91
CA GLY A 751 42.96 21.42 8.11
C GLY A 751 42.58 20.62 9.37
N LEU A 752 41.57 19.74 9.33
CA LEU A 752 41.24 18.83 10.43
C LEU A 752 41.93 17.48 10.24
N ASN A 753 42.86 17.15 11.14
CA ASN A 753 43.58 15.88 11.16
C ASN A 753 43.09 15.00 12.33
N LEU A 754 42.60 13.79 12.03
CA LEU A 754 42.13 12.82 13.02
C LEU A 754 43.08 11.62 13.08
N THR A 755 43.63 11.37 14.27
CA THR A 755 44.44 10.16 14.55
C THR A 755 43.80 9.28 15.61
N PHE A 756 43.85 7.96 15.42
CA PHE A 756 43.32 6.96 16.36
C PHE A 756 44.46 6.26 17.12
N GLN A 757 44.34 6.23 18.46
CA GLN A 757 45.15 5.39 19.34
C GLN A 757 44.26 4.24 19.85
N ILE A 758 44.67 3.00 19.57
CA ILE A 758 43.88 1.78 19.83
C ILE A 758 44.55 0.94 20.93
N GLN A 759 43.79 0.58 21.97
CA GLN A 759 44.22 -0.30 23.04
C GLN A 759 43.26 -1.50 23.14
N ARG A 760 43.80 -2.72 23.18
CA ARG A 760 43.01 -3.97 23.26
C ARG A 760 43.29 -4.69 24.56
N ASN A 761 42.24 -5.09 25.28
CA ASN A 761 42.35 -5.89 26.50
C ASN A 761 42.03 -7.37 26.21
N ALA A 762 42.57 -8.27 27.03
CA ALA A 762 42.51 -9.73 26.83
C ALA A 762 41.07 -10.32 26.75
N GLU A 763 40.08 -9.61 27.28
CA GLU A 763 38.67 -10.04 27.31
C GLU A 763 37.86 -9.66 26.04
N GLY A 764 38.50 -9.07 25.02
CA GLY A 764 37.81 -8.67 23.78
C GLY A 764 37.10 -7.31 23.88
N LEU A 765 37.54 -6.46 24.82
CA LEU A 765 37.22 -5.04 24.91
C LEU A 765 38.29 -4.26 24.12
N VAL A 766 37.86 -3.42 23.18
CA VAL A 766 38.74 -2.54 22.40
C VAL A 766 38.39 -1.08 22.70
N GLN A 767 39.36 -0.34 23.21
CA GLN A 767 39.25 1.09 23.45
C GLN A 767 39.96 1.83 22.32
N VAL A 768 39.30 2.83 21.75
CA VAL A 768 39.88 3.73 20.74
C VAL A 768 39.74 5.16 21.24
N ILE A 769 40.83 5.93 21.14
CA ILE A 769 40.86 7.36 21.42
C ILE A 769 41.16 8.05 20.10
N GLY A 770 40.20 8.80 19.58
CA GLY A 770 40.40 9.72 18.46
C GLY A 770 40.93 11.05 18.96
N ARG A 771 42.00 11.57 18.34
CA ARG A 771 42.54 12.91 18.54
C ARG A 771 42.30 13.74 17.29
N PHE A 772 41.57 14.83 17.44
CA PHE A 772 41.24 15.82 16.41
C PHE A 772 42.21 16.99 16.57
N LYS A 773 43.05 17.24 15.58
CA LYS A 773 44.01 18.34 15.57
C LYS A 773 43.66 19.31 14.44
N ASN A 774 43.51 20.58 14.76
CA ASN A 774 43.40 21.61 13.74
C ASN A 774 44.81 22.04 13.29
N ALA A 775 45.22 21.63 12.10
CA ALA A 775 46.45 22.03 11.43
C ALA A 775 46.27 23.28 10.55
N GLY A 776 45.04 23.77 10.38
CA GLY A 776 44.71 24.96 9.60
C GLY A 776 44.88 26.28 10.39
N PRO A 777 44.93 27.44 9.70
CA PRO A 777 45.06 28.76 10.32
C PRO A 777 43.73 29.34 10.85
N VAL A 778 42.60 28.66 10.64
CA VAL A 778 41.24 29.13 10.95
C VAL A 778 40.62 28.22 12.02
N PRO A 779 39.91 28.76 13.04
CA PRO A 779 39.22 27.93 14.04
C PRO A 779 38.09 27.10 13.42
N LEU A 780 37.93 25.87 13.89
CA LEU A 780 36.84 24.96 13.53
C LEU A 780 35.84 24.87 14.69
N SER A 781 34.55 24.93 14.41
CA SER A 781 33.47 24.77 15.40
C SER A 781 32.61 23.54 15.10
N ASN A 782 31.75 23.14 16.05
CA ASN A 782 30.89 21.95 15.94
C ASN A 782 31.63 20.64 15.56
N VAL A 783 32.91 20.50 15.92
CA VAL A 783 33.70 19.31 15.61
C VAL A 783 33.13 18.10 16.36
N GLY A 784 32.70 17.09 15.61
CA GLY A 784 32.11 15.88 16.16
C GLY A 784 32.30 14.67 15.24
N MET A 785 32.41 13.49 15.86
CA MET A 785 32.46 12.21 15.15
C MET A 785 31.38 11.28 15.69
N GLN A 786 30.67 10.65 14.78
CA GLN A 786 29.80 9.51 15.03
C GLN A 786 30.49 8.23 14.55
N ALA A 787 30.26 7.11 15.25
CA ALA A 787 30.80 5.81 14.90
C ALA A 787 29.72 4.74 14.98
N ALA A 788 29.83 3.71 14.14
CA ALA A 788 28.94 2.55 14.11
C ALA A 788 29.74 1.24 13.96
N VAL A 789 29.25 0.18 14.60
CA VAL A 789 29.81 -1.18 14.60
C VAL A 789 28.78 -2.19 14.05
N PRO A 790 29.20 -3.38 13.57
CA PRO A 790 28.27 -4.45 13.18
C PRO A 790 27.35 -4.88 14.33
N LYS A 791 26.14 -5.38 14.01
CA LYS A 791 25.12 -5.83 15.00
C LYS A 791 25.60 -6.88 16.02
N THR A 792 26.73 -7.53 15.78
CA THR A 792 27.36 -8.51 16.67
C THR A 792 28.24 -7.88 17.77
N GLN A 793 28.44 -6.56 17.75
CA GLN A 793 29.28 -5.80 18.68
C GLN A 793 28.46 -4.69 19.35
N LYS A 794 28.86 -4.24 20.55
CA LYS A 794 28.28 -3.07 21.22
C LYS A 794 29.32 -1.96 21.31
N LEU A 795 28.94 -0.77 20.85
CA LEU A 795 29.73 0.46 20.88
C LEU A 795 29.18 1.40 21.96
N GLN A 796 30.08 1.97 22.75
CA GLN A 796 29.80 3.10 23.64
C GLN A 796 30.73 4.25 23.23
N LEU A 797 30.14 5.35 22.77
CA LEU A 797 30.85 6.55 22.31
C LEU A 797 30.69 7.64 23.38
N MET A 798 31.81 8.21 23.84
CA MET A 798 31.81 9.31 24.80
C MET A 798 31.74 10.66 24.07
N ALA A 799 31.38 11.71 24.80
CA ALA A 799 31.46 13.09 24.30
C ALA A 799 32.90 13.47 23.90
N ILE A 800 33.03 14.40 22.96
CA ILE A 800 34.31 15.02 22.61
C ILE A 800 34.72 16.01 23.70
N SER A 801 36.02 16.19 23.93
CA SER A 801 36.55 17.07 24.99
C SER A 801 36.35 18.57 24.73
N SER A 802 36.22 18.97 23.47
CA SER A 802 35.83 20.31 23.02
C SER A 802 35.22 20.19 21.62
N THR A 803 34.11 20.89 21.38
CA THR A 803 33.49 21.02 20.04
C THR A 803 34.15 22.11 19.21
N ASP A 804 34.83 23.06 19.85
CA ASP A 804 35.56 24.14 19.18
C ASP A 804 37.07 23.85 19.26
N VAL A 805 37.72 23.85 18.09
CA VAL A 805 39.15 23.50 17.93
C VAL A 805 39.85 24.64 17.20
N GLY A 806 40.47 25.53 17.99
CA GLY A 806 41.27 26.64 17.47
C GLY A 806 42.54 26.18 16.72
N PRO A 807 43.20 27.08 15.97
CA PRO A 807 44.42 26.76 15.21
C PRO A 807 45.50 26.12 16.09
N GLY A 808 46.00 24.94 15.71
CA GLY A 808 47.00 24.18 16.46
C GLY A 808 46.48 23.42 17.69
N ALA A 809 45.20 23.58 18.07
CA ALA A 809 44.61 22.90 19.23
C ALA A 809 44.28 21.42 18.94
N GLU A 810 44.20 20.62 20.00
CA GLU A 810 43.81 19.20 19.96
C GLU A 810 42.60 18.94 20.86
N ALA A 811 41.57 18.30 20.30
CA ALA A 811 40.43 17.74 21.03
C ALA A 811 40.47 16.20 20.97
N THR A 812 39.82 15.51 21.91
CA THR A 812 39.83 14.04 21.97
C THR A 812 38.44 13.47 22.21
N GLN A 813 38.15 12.30 21.62
CA GLN A 813 36.92 11.57 21.82
C GLN A 813 37.23 10.08 22.03
N ARG A 814 36.68 9.50 23.11
CA ARG A 814 36.91 8.10 23.49
C ARG A 814 35.72 7.23 23.07
N MET A 815 36.00 6.07 22.51
CA MET A 815 35.00 5.03 22.26
C MET A 815 35.46 3.68 22.82
N ILE A 816 34.49 2.86 23.23
CA ILE A 816 34.70 1.52 23.77
C ILE A 816 33.83 0.56 22.95
N VAL A 817 34.46 -0.46 22.36
CA VAL A 817 33.79 -1.52 21.59
C VAL A 817 33.95 -2.84 22.34
N SER A 818 32.84 -3.51 22.59
CA SER A 818 32.80 -4.82 23.25
C SER A 818 32.31 -5.93 22.32
N GLY A 819 32.89 -7.12 22.46
CA GLY A 819 32.60 -8.29 21.63
C GLY A 819 33.47 -8.43 20.37
N ALA A 820 34.49 -7.58 20.19
CA ALA A 820 35.36 -7.59 19.02
C ALA A 820 36.48 -8.67 19.14
N LYS A 821 36.14 -9.93 18.84
CA LYS A 821 37.10 -11.06 18.79
C LYS A 821 37.91 -11.17 17.48
N GLY A 822 37.75 -10.22 16.56
CA GLY A 822 38.37 -10.22 15.22
C GLY A 822 38.80 -8.80 14.78
N PRO A 823 39.05 -8.56 13.48
CA PRO A 823 39.39 -7.23 12.99
C PRO A 823 38.26 -6.23 13.26
N LEU A 824 38.61 -5.08 13.82
CA LEU A 824 37.65 -4.02 14.16
C LEU A 824 37.22 -3.31 12.87
N ARG A 825 35.92 -3.40 12.54
CA ARG A 825 35.31 -2.66 11.42
C ARG A 825 34.42 -1.56 12.00
N LEU A 826 34.77 -0.31 11.72
CA LEU A 826 34.04 0.89 12.11
C LEU A 826 33.55 1.62 10.85
N ARG A 827 32.32 2.12 10.87
CA ARG A 827 31.88 3.18 9.95
C ARG A 827 31.85 4.47 10.74
N LEU A 828 32.55 5.49 10.26
CA LEU A 828 32.63 6.81 10.87
C LEU A 828 31.83 7.82 10.05
N ARG A 829 31.39 8.90 10.70
CA ARG A 829 30.88 10.12 10.07
C ARG A 829 31.45 11.29 10.85
N ILE A 830 32.08 12.24 10.17
CA ILE A 830 32.72 13.40 10.79
C ILE A 830 31.93 14.64 10.36
N GLY A 831 31.74 15.58 11.28
CA GLY A 831 31.12 16.88 11.02
C GLY A 831 31.93 17.99 11.71
N TYR A 832 32.06 19.13 11.04
CA TYR A 832 32.62 20.36 11.58
C TYR A 832 32.18 21.55 10.73
N ALA A 833 32.07 22.73 11.32
CA ALA A 833 31.88 23.98 10.60
C ALA A 833 33.24 24.65 10.32
N HIS A 834 33.49 24.98 9.06
CA HIS A 834 34.67 25.73 8.62
C HIS A 834 34.23 27.13 8.14
N PRO A 835 34.77 28.24 8.69
CA PRO A 835 34.27 29.59 8.42
C PRO A 835 34.22 30.03 6.95
N ALA A 836 34.98 29.42 6.04
CA ALA A 836 34.91 29.69 4.60
C ALA A 836 34.16 28.63 3.78
N ALA A 837 33.73 27.51 4.38
CA ALA A 837 33.11 26.38 3.66
C ALA A 837 31.76 25.90 4.27
N GLY A 838 31.27 26.55 5.34
CA GLY A 838 30.01 26.19 5.99
C GLY A 838 30.11 24.94 6.88
N GLU A 839 28.98 24.28 7.13
CA GLU A 839 28.97 22.96 7.76
C GLU A 839 29.47 21.89 6.80
N VAL A 840 30.65 21.37 7.06
CA VAL A 840 31.22 20.22 6.35
C VAL A 840 30.67 18.96 7.00
N MET A 841 29.56 18.45 6.46
CA MET A 841 29.19 17.04 6.57
C MET A 841 29.53 16.31 5.27
N ASP A 842 29.95 15.05 5.37
CA ASP A 842 30.31 14.21 4.21
C ASP A 842 29.23 14.28 3.10
N GLN A 843 29.62 14.84 1.95
CA GLN A 843 28.82 14.84 0.72
C GLN A 843 28.64 13.40 0.18
N PHE A 844 27.66 13.19 -0.70
CA PHE A 844 27.51 11.90 -1.37
C PHE A 844 28.60 11.69 -2.42
N PHE A 845 28.97 10.43 -2.62
CA PHE A 845 29.87 10.01 -3.69
C PHE A 845 29.07 9.64 -4.96
N PRO A 846 29.64 9.82 -6.17
CA PRO A 846 29.02 9.33 -7.40
C PRO A 846 28.75 7.82 -7.33
N GLY A 847 27.61 7.39 -7.88
CA GLY A 847 27.14 6.01 -7.84
C GLY A 847 26.30 5.62 -6.61
N GLN A 848 26.11 6.53 -5.64
CA GLN A 848 25.26 6.28 -4.48
C GLN A 848 23.76 6.35 -4.77
N TRP A 849 22.96 5.87 -3.82
CA TRP A 849 21.51 5.92 -3.84
C TRP A 849 20.96 6.63 -2.59
N LEU A 850 19.68 6.99 -2.63
CA LEU A 850 18.99 7.79 -1.63
C LEU A 850 17.76 7.06 -1.07
N ASP A 851 17.73 6.77 0.23
CA ASP A 851 16.51 6.45 0.98
C ASP A 851 15.72 7.76 1.18
N THR A 852 14.51 7.86 0.61
CA THR A 852 13.56 8.96 0.84
C THR A 852 12.52 8.55 1.88
N PHE A 853 12.44 9.29 2.99
CA PHE A 853 11.44 9.09 4.04
C PHE A 853 10.26 10.04 3.81
N VAL A 854 9.34 9.63 2.94
CA VAL A 854 8.13 10.39 2.63
C VAL A 854 7.20 10.44 3.85
N PRO A 855 6.71 11.61 4.27
CA PRO A 855 5.75 11.74 5.37
C PRO A 855 4.51 10.85 5.16
N GLY A 856 4.14 10.08 6.19
CA GLY A 856 3.02 9.14 6.13
C GLY A 856 3.31 7.78 5.47
N VAL A 857 4.49 7.57 4.88
CA VAL A 857 4.89 6.27 4.31
C VAL A 857 5.77 5.50 5.32
N PRO A 858 5.37 4.30 5.80
CA PRO A 858 6.07 3.59 6.87
C PRO A 858 7.37 2.88 6.43
N LYS A 859 7.73 2.96 5.14
CA LYS A 859 8.96 2.38 4.57
C LYS A 859 9.63 3.42 3.67
N PRO A 860 10.94 3.67 3.79
CA PRO A 860 11.63 4.55 2.84
C PRO A 860 11.62 3.94 1.43
N GLY A 861 11.60 4.81 0.42
CA GLY A 861 11.85 4.42 -0.97
C GLY A 861 13.32 4.64 -1.33
N GLY A 862 13.98 3.65 -1.92
CA GLY A 862 15.36 3.79 -2.38
C GLY A 862 15.41 4.16 -3.86
N PHE A 863 16.11 5.26 -4.20
CA PHE A 863 16.26 5.75 -5.59
C PHE A 863 17.73 6.05 -5.90
N THR A 864 18.20 5.68 -7.10
CA THR A 864 19.60 5.94 -7.50
C THR A 864 19.81 7.41 -7.82
N ILE A 865 20.93 7.98 -7.36
CA ILE A 865 21.35 9.34 -7.69
C ILE A 865 22.06 9.30 -9.05
N THR A 866 21.60 10.12 -10.00
CA THR A 866 22.17 10.22 -11.36
C THR A 866 22.95 11.51 -11.59
N SER A 867 22.79 12.51 -10.72
CA SER A 867 23.60 13.74 -10.71
C SER A 867 25.00 13.50 -10.16
N GLN A 868 25.94 14.36 -10.60
CA GLN A 868 27.26 14.52 -10.01
C GLN A 868 27.20 15.26 -8.64
N PRO A 869 28.12 15.00 -7.69
CA PRO A 869 28.12 15.65 -6.37
C PRO A 869 28.22 17.17 -6.38
N SER A 870 28.97 17.76 -7.33
CA SER A 870 29.16 19.21 -7.42
C SER A 870 27.85 19.97 -7.64
N LYS A 871 26.88 19.38 -8.34
CA LYS A 871 25.55 20.00 -8.58
C LYS A 871 24.73 20.16 -7.30
N ALA A 872 24.97 19.35 -6.27
CA ALA A 872 24.35 19.51 -4.96
C ALA A 872 25.11 20.49 -4.04
N ALA A 873 26.30 20.97 -4.46
CA ALA A 873 27.12 21.91 -3.70
C ALA A 873 27.05 23.36 -4.21
N LEU A 874 26.32 23.62 -5.31
CA LEU A 874 26.17 24.95 -5.94
C LEU A 874 25.26 25.87 -5.10
N PRO A 875 25.75 26.98 -4.50
CA PRO A 875 24.97 27.78 -3.55
C PRO A 875 23.69 28.42 -4.10
N SER A 876 23.60 28.63 -5.42
CA SER A 876 22.49 29.32 -6.08
C SER A 876 21.46 28.39 -6.74
N SER A 877 21.79 27.10 -6.91
CA SER A 877 20.99 26.15 -7.70
C SER A 877 21.31 24.70 -7.33
N ALA A 878 21.44 24.40 -6.04
CA ALA A 878 21.76 23.06 -5.56
C ALA A 878 20.59 22.11 -5.85
N TYR A 879 20.82 21.09 -6.67
CA TYR A 879 19.81 20.08 -6.98
C TYR A 879 20.38 18.66 -7.04
N LEU A 880 19.48 17.68 -6.88
CA LEU A 880 19.79 16.26 -6.93
C LEU A 880 18.92 15.60 -8.00
N GLU A 881 19.54 14.89 -8.94
CA GLU A 881 18.82 14.15 -9.98
C GLU A 881 18.65 12.69 -9.51
N LEU A 882 17.41 12.19 -9.53
CA LEU A 882 17.05 10.84 -9.10
C LEU A 882 16.38 10.05 -10.22
N ALA A 883 16.78 8.80 -10.40
CA ALA A 883 16.10 7.89 -11.31
C ALA A 883 14.85 7.28 -10.66
N VAL A 884 13.67 7.81 -10.99
CA VAL A 884 12.37 7.41 -10.42
C VAL A 884 11.44 6.85 -11.50
N GLN A 885 11.24 5.52 -11.51
CA GLN A 885 10.23 4.91 -12.39
C GLN A 885 8.82 5.33 -11.98
N LYS A 886 7.98 5.70 -12.96
CA LYS A 886 6.56 6.02 -12.75
C LYS A 886 5.79 4.78 -12.27
N SER A 887 5.67 4.64 -10.95
CA SER A 887 5.07 3.49 -10.29
C SER A 887 4.05 3.94 -9.23
N PRO A 888 2.76 4.12 -9.59
CA PRO A 888 1.74 4.60 -8.66
C PRO A 888 1.41 3.60 -7.53
N SER A 889 1.90 2.36 -7.62
CA SER A 889 1.77 1.34 -6.57
C SER A 889 2.85 1.43 -5.49
N ASN A 890 3.95 2.14 -5.73
CA ASN A 890 4.99 2.44 -4.74
C ASN A 890 4.73 3.83 -4.15
N PRO A 891 4.33 3.97 -2.87
CA PRO A 891 3.96 5.27 -2.29
C PRO A 891 5.05 6.33 -2.38
N SER A 892 6.33 5.95 -2.25
CA SER A 892 7.44 6.90 -2.32
C SER A 892 7.69 7.39 -3.75
N ALA A 893 7.54 6.51 -4.75
CA ALA A 893 7.64 6.90 -6.16
C ALA A 893 6.41 7.71 -6.60
N ALA A 894 5.22 7.34 -6.13
CA ALA A 894 3.98 8.06 -6.39
C ALA A 894 4.00 9.48 -5.78
N TRP A 895 4.64 9.66 -4.62
CA TRP A 895 4.84 10.98 -4.01
C TRP A 895 5.80 11.85 -4.83
N LEU A 896 6.95 11.31 -5.25
CA LEU A 896 7.92 12.02 -6.10
C LEU A 896 7.36 12.37 -7.49
N TRP A 897 6.43 11.57 -8.03
CA TRP A 897 5.71 11.86 -9.29
C TRP A 897 4.44 12.72 -9.09
N GLY A 898 3.97 12.88 -7.86
CA GLY A 898 2.67 13.47 -7.52
C GLY A 898 2.73 14.97 -7.19
N HIS A 899 3.90 15.58 -7.27
CA HIS A 899 4.11 17.01 -7.06
C HIS A 899 4.75 17.60 -8.32
N PRO A 900 4.03 18.43 -9.10
CA PRO A 900 4.65 19.15 -10.19
C PRO A 900 5.66 20.13 -9.61
N VAL A 901 6.89 20.08 -10.12
CA VAL A 901 7.89 21.14 -9.97
C VAL A 901 7.79 21.96 -11.26
N ASP A 902 7.89 23.28 -11.14
CA ASP A 902 7.77 24.21 -12.27
C ASP A 902 8.85 23.95 -13.32
N ASP A 903 8.44 23.75 -14.59
CA ASP A 903 9.36 23.72 -15.73
C ASP A 903 9.85 25.16 -16.01
N GLU A 904 11.08 25.50 -15.62
CA GLU A 904 11.65 26.85 -15.82
C GLU A 904 11.94 27.22 -17.29
N ASP A 905 11.86 26.29 -18.25
CA ASP A 905 12.20 26.53 -19.67
C ASP A 905 11.01 26.95 -20.56
N ALA A 906 9.82 27.21 -20.00
CA ALA A 906 8.66 27.72 -20.74
C ALA A 906 8.45 29.24 -20.53
N GLY A 907 9.09 30.06 -21.36
CA GLY A 907 8.94 31.52 -21.33
C GLY A 907 7.53 32.02 -21.65
N GLY A 908 6.70 32.25 -20.63
CA GLY A 908 5.35 32.80 -20.76
C GLY A 908 4.74 33.21 -19.41
N GLY A 909 4.80 34.50 -19.08
CA GLY A 909 4.47 34.97 -17.74
C GLY A 909 2.97 35.06 -17.41
N HIS A 910 2.49 34.19 -16.52
CA HIS A 910 1.31 34.43 -15.68
C HIS A 910 1.60 34.00 -14.24
N GLY A 911 1.56 34.95 -13.30
CA GLY A 911 1.92 34.69 -11.91
C GLY A 911 0.81 33.99 -11.13
N HIS A 912 1.10 32.80 -10.63
CA HIS A 912 0.35 32.18 -9.52
C HIS A 912 1.18 32.23 -8.23
N SER A 913 0.49 32.56 -7.13
CA SER A 913 1.10 32.85 -5.83
C SER A 913 1.56 31.60 -5.10
N THR A 914 2.84 31.59 -4.72
CA THR A 914 3.49 30.64 -3.80
C THR A 914 2.75 30.53 -2.45
N GLU A 915 2.09 29.40 -2.19
CA GLU A 915 1.76 28.99 -0.82
C GLU A 915 1.56 27.46 -0.66
N ASN A 916 2.58 26.70 -1.08
CA ASN A 916 2.83 25.35 -0.55
C ASN A 916 4.22 25.36 0.10
N VAL A 917 4.28 25.07 1.40
CA VAL A 917 5.53 24.97 2.16
C VAL A 917 6.40 23.89 1.51
N PRO A 918 7.70 24.14 1.25
CA PRO A 918 8.59 23.11 0.69
C PRO A 918 8.64 21.93 1.65
N ALA A 919 8.11 20.78 1.19
CA ALA A 919 8.11 19.57 1.98
C ALA A 919 9.55 19.12 2.22
N GLN A 920 10.06 19.35 3.44
CA GLN A 920 11.37 18.87 3.84
C GLN A 920 11.39 17.34 3.83
N LEU A 921 11.88 16.78 2.73
CA LEU A 921 12.04 15.35 2.57
C LEU A 921 13.26 14.91 3.39
N LEU A 922 13.03 14.15 4.45
CA LEU A 922 14.13 13.52 5.17
C LEU A 922 14.74 12.44 4.26
N VAL A 923 16.05 12.53 4.02
CA VAL A 923 16.77 11.64 3.11
C VAL A 923 18.01 11.05 3.76
N ARG A 924 18.40 9.86 3.30
CA ARG A 924 19.63 9.18 3.75
C ARG A 924 20.36 8.61 2.55
N VAL A 925 21.61 9.03 2.38
CA VAL A 925 22.49 8.50 1.34
C VAL A 925 23.00 7.10 1.72
N GLY A 926 22.93 6.18 0.78
CA GLY A 926 23.34 4.78 0.86
C GLY A 926 24.15 4.34 -0.35
N GLY A 927 24.59 3.08 -0.35
CA GLY A 927 25.42 2.50 -1.41
C GLY A 927 26.92 2.53 -1.11
N SER A 928 27.60 1.47 -1.53
CA SER A 928 29.06 1.30 -1.50
C SER A 928 29.67 1.15 -2.91
N PHE A 929 28.83 1.20 -3.94
CA PHE A 929 29.20 1.15 -5.34
C PHE A 929 29.54 2.58 -5.79
N VAL A 930 30.75 3.04 -5.42
CA VAL A 930 31.11 4.46 -5.48
C VAL A 930 32.37 4.73 -6.27
N TRP A 931 32.54 5.98 -6.69
CA TRP A 931 33.81 6.53 -7.14
C TRP A 931 34.35 7.57 -6.12
N PRO A 932 35.65 7.58 -5.77
CA PRO A 932 36.64 6.57 -6.11
C PRO A 932 36.36 5.21 -5.43
N PRO A 933 36.81 4.10 -6.04
CA PRO A 933 36.61 2.74 -5.51
C PRO A 933 37.26 2.56 -4.13
N GLN A 934 36.52 1.98 -3.18
CA GLN A 934 37.01 1.77 -1.82
C GLN A 934 38.01 0.61 -1.77
N GLY A 935 39.27 0.91 -1.44
CA GLY A 935 40.33 -0.09 -1.25
C GLY A 935 41.22 -0.36 -2.47
N ILE A 936 41.03 0.38 -3.57
CA ILE A 936 41.92 0.35 -4.74
C ILE A 936 42.80 1.61 -4.73
N ASP A 937 44.10 1.45 -5.00
CA ASP A 937 45.00 2.59 -5.23
C ASP A 937 44.74 3.16 -6.63
N LEU A 938 44.54 4.48 -6.71
CA LEU A 938 44.28 5.20 -7.97
C LEU A 938 45.56 5.45 -8.77
N GLY A 939 46.73 5.50 -8.12
CA GLY A 939 48.02 5.80 -8.76
C GLY A 939 48.38 4.89 -9.95
N PRO A 940 48.21 3.55 -9.89
CA PRO A 940 48.49 2.65 -11.00
C PRO A 940 47.34 2.51 -12.01
N LEU A 941 46.16 3.10 -11.77
CA LEU A 941 44.97 2.90 -12.59
C LEU A 941 45.08 3.66 -13.92
N ARG A 942 44.79 2.98 -15.03
CA ARG A 942 44.82 3.58 -16.39
C ARG A 942 43.54 3.38 -17.19
N ARG A 943 42.72 2.38 -16.85
CA ARG A 943 41.52 2.01 -17.62
C ARG A 943 40.32 1.77 -16.70
N ILE A 944 39.15 2.25 -17.10
CA ILE A 944 37.88 2.05 -16.39
C ILE A 944 36.89 1.46 -17.39
N VAL A 945 36.29 0.31 -17.06
CA VAL A 945 35.29 -0.37 -17.90
C VAL A 945 33.95 -0.39 -17.17
N PHE A 946 32.94 0.23 -17.78
CA PHE A 946 31.57 0.27 -17.28
C PHE A 946 30.71 -0.74 -18.04
N ILE A 947 29.98 -1.59 -17.32
CA ILE A 947 29.10 -2.62 -17.89
C ILE A 947 27.70 -2.42 -17.31
N ALA A 948 26.78 -1.95 -18.16
CA ALA A 948 25.41 -1.58 -17.81
C ALA A 948 24.37 -2.51 -18.46
N GLY A 949 23.42 -3.01 -17.66
CA GLY A 949 22.24 -3.75 -18.12
C GLY A 949 20.93 -3.05 -17.81
N GLY A 950 20.20 -2.61 -18.82
CA GLY A 950 18.86 -2.00 -18.68
C GLY A 950 18.88 -0.72 -17.84
N VAL A 951 18.29 -0.79 -16.63
CA VAL A 951 18.23 0.34 -15.68
C VAL A 951 19.48 0.42 -14.78
N GLY A 952 20.35 -0.61 -14.79
CA GLY A 952 21.66 -0.60 -14.11
C GLY A 952 22.65 0.45 -14.64
N ILE A 953 22.28 1.20 -15.67
CA ILE A 953 23.02 2.38 -16.16
C ILE A 953 23.02 3.54 -15.13
N ASN A 954 22.00 3.66 -14.28
CA ASN A 954 21.79 4.82 -13.40
C ASN A 954 23.00 5.20 -12.52
N PRO A 955 23.58 4.30 -11.69
CA PRO A 955 24.70 4.67 -10.83
C PRO A 955 25.97 4.94 -11.64
N LEU A 956 26.13 4.26 -12.78
CA LEU A 956 27.28 4.43 -13.66
C LEU A 956 27.27 5.80 -14.35
N MET A 957 26.09 6.36 -14.65
CA MET A 957 25.99 7.71 -15.21
C MET A 957 26.39 8.80 -14.22
N SER A 958 26.12 8.63 -12.92
CA SER A 958 26.62 9.56 -11.89
C SER A 958 28.15 9.54 -11.83
N ILE A 959 28.77 8.35 -11.86
CA ILE A 959 30.22 8.17 -11.89
C ILE A 959 30.83 8.78 -13.17
N LEU A 960 30.30 8.45 -14.34
CA LEU A 960 30.80 8.93 -15.63
C LEU A 960 30.68 10.45 -15.76
N SER A 961 29.55 11.04 -15.35
CA SER A 961 29.33 12.49 -15.42
C SER A 961 30.32 13.24 -14.53
N HIS A 962 30.62 12.72 -13.34
CA HIS A 962 31.63 13.29 -12.45
C HIS A 962 33.05 13.18 -13.01
N LEU A 963 33.40 12.06 -13.66
CA LEU A 963 34.70 11.90 -14.34
C LEU A 963 34.86 12.82 -15.56
N ALA A 964 33.77 13.14 -16.26
CA ALA A 964 33.78 14.03 -17.42
C ALA A 964 33.85 15.53 -17.06
N GLU A 965 33.53 15.91 -15.82
CA GLU A 965 33.47 17.31 -15.35
C GLU A 965 34.85 18.01 -15.36
N GLY A 966 35.94 17.25 -15.20
CA GLY A 966 37.30 17.78 -15.05
C GLY A 966 38.01 18.21 -16.35
N GLY A 967 37.40 18.03 -17.52
CA GLY A 967 37.97 18.41 -18.82
C GLY A 967 39.07 17.48 -19.36
N GLU A 968 40.01 17.05 -18.51
CA GLU A 968 41.01 16.02 -18.81
C GLU A 968 40.84 14.83 -17.85
N CYS A 969 40.25 13.73 -18.33
CA CYS A 969 40.21 12.48 -17.58
C CYS A 969 41.49 11.68 -17.86
N PRO A 970 42.33 11.34 -16.84
CA PRO A 970 43.58 10.63 -17.06
C PRO A 970 43.40 9.11 -17.32
N TYR A 971 42.16 8.63 -17.40
CA TYR A 971 41.82 7.22 -17.55
C TYR A 971 41.14 6.96 -18.90
N ASN A 972 41.51 5.88 -19.59
CA ASN A 972 40.76 5.39 -20.75
C ASN A 972 39.44 4.76 -20.26
N MET A 973 38.31 5.37 -20.62
CA MET A 973 36.97 4.94 -20.19
C MET A 973 36.26 4.20 -21.33
N GLN A 974 35.73 3.02 -21.04
CA GLN A 974 34.95 2.21 -21.97
C GLN A 974 33.57 1.94 -21.38
N PHE A 975 32.50 2.18 -22.14
CA PHE A 975 31.11 2.04 -21.67
C PHE A 975 30.32 1.04 -22.51
N LEU A 976 30.06 -0.14 -21.96
CA LEU A 976 29.28 -1.21 -22.57
C LEU A 976 27.85 -1.19 -22.02
N TYR A 977 26.89 -0.76 -22.85
CA TYR A 977 25.47 -0.71 -22.47
C TYR A 977 24.63 -1.70 -23.27
N SER A 978 23.85 -2.53 -22.57
CA SER A 978 22.87 -3.45 -23.15
C SER A 978 21.46 -3.10 -22.68
N THR A 979 20.56 -2.78 -23.62
CA THR A 979 19.15 -2.49 -23.37
C THR A 979 18.23 -3.29 -24.29
N LYS A 980 16.93 -3.36 -23.97
CA LYS A 980 15.91 -4.04 -24.78
C LYS A 980 15.11 -3.00 -25.56
N THR A 981 15.22 -3.03 -26.88
CA THR A 981 14.45 -2.15 -27.77
C THR A 981 13.02 -2.70 -28.00
N PRO A 982 11.99 -1.84 -28.12
CA PRO A 982 10.66 -2.24 -28.59
C PRO A 982 10.69 -2.81 -30.03
N ALA A 983 9.64 -3.53 -30.41
CA ALA A 983 9.52 -4.11 -31.76
C ALA A 983 9.17 -3.08 -32.86
N GLU A 984 8.65 -1.91 -32.47
CA GLU A 984 8.03 -0.92 -33.38
C GLU A 984 9.03 0.06 -34.04
N GLY A 985 10.31 0.00 -33.67
CA GLY A 985 11.34 0.88 -34.25
C GLY A 985 12.47 1.19 -33.28
N LEU A 986 13.58 1.68 -33.84
CA LEU A 986 14.76 2.10 -33.08
C LEU A 986 14.70 3.63 -32.92
N ASP A 987 14.42 4.07 -31.70
CA ASP A 987 14.13 5.47 -31.35
C ASP A 987 15.12 5.92 -30.26
N SER A 988 15.84 7.01 -30.50
CA SER A 988 16.88 7.53 -29.62
C SER A 988 16.35 8.01 -28.27
N GLU A 989 15.17 8.63 -28.26
CA GLU A 989 14.56 9.20 -27.04
C GLU A 989 14.10 8.10 -26.06
N LYS A 990 13.84 6.89 -26.58
CA LYS A 990 13.43 5.73 -25.78
C LYS A 990 14.59 4.99 -25.10
N ILE A 991 15.84 5.42 -25.31
CA ILE A 991 17.03 4.79 -24.73
C ILE A 991 17.59 5.67 -23.60
N LEU A 992 17.55 5.14 -22.38
CA LEU A 992 17.91 5.88 -21.17
C LEU A 992 19.35 6.41 -21.22
N PHE A 993 19.52 7.71 -21.00
CA PHE A 993 20.78 8.47 -21.02
C PHE A 993 21.58 8.45 -22.33
N LEU A 994 21.02 8.03 -23.47
CA LEU A 994 21.76 7.96 -24.73
C LEU A 994 22.34 9.31 -25.16
N GLU A 995 21.56 10.39 -25.08
CA GLU A 995 22.03 11.74 -25.40
C GLU A 995 23.15 12.23 -24.48
N ARG A 996 23.06 11.91 -23.17
CA ARG A 996 24.09 12.29 -22.19
C ARG A 996 25.38 11.51 -22.42
N LEU A 997 25.29 10.24 -22.83
CA LEU A 997 26.44 9.45 -23.29
C LEU A 997 27.04 10.03 -24.59
N ALA A 998 26.20 10.37 -25.57
CA ALA A 998 26.61 10.97 -26.84
C ALA A 998 27.34 12.31 -26.63
N ALA A 999 26.85 13.16 -25.72
CA ALA A 999 27.47 14.44 -25.39
C ALA A 999 28.84 14.30 -24.68
N ILE A 1000 29.06 13.21 -23.94
CA ILE A 1000 30.33 12.91 -23.26
C ILE A 1000 31.35 12.32 -24.25
N TYR A 1001 30.98 11.27 -24.99
CA TYR A 1001 31.88 10.55 -25.89
C TYR A 1001 32.03 11.18 -27.28
N GLY A 1002 31.05 11.93 -27.77
CA GLY A 1002 31.02 12.53 -29.11
C GLY A 1002 32.09 13.60 -29.39
N ARG A 1003 32.96 13.88 -28.41
CA ARG A 1003 34.15 14.72 -28.58
C ARG A 1003 35.34 13.96 -29.16
N GLU A 1004 35.37 12.63 -29.05
CA GLU A 1004 36.42 11.77 -29.60
C GLU A 1004 35.96 11.11 -30.91
N LYS A 1005 36.81 11.14 -31.93
CA LYS A 1005 36.39 11.01 -33.34
C LYS A 1005 36.67 9.65 -33.99
N ASP A 1006 36.89 8.61 -33.18
CA ASP A 1006 37.31 7.28 -33.64
C ASP A 1006 36.23 6.21 -33.40
N THR A 1007 35.47 5.88 -34.45
CA THR A 1007 34.53 4.74 -34.50
C THR A 1007 34.82 3.82 -35.69
N SER A 1008 36.06 3.34 -35.82
CA SER A 1008 36.44 2.38 -36.86
C SER A 1008 36.12 0.93 -36.47
N GLY A 1009 34.91 0.45 -36.80
CA GLY A 1009 34.50 -0.93 -36.58
C GLY A 1009 33.37 -1.37 -37.53
N PRO A 1010 33.25 -2.66 -37.88
CA PRO A 1010 32.16 -3.16 -38.70
C PRO A 1010 30.86 -3.22 -37.87
N SER A 1011 29.97 -2.23 -38.06
CA SER A 1011 28.65 -2.17 -37.40
C SER A 1011 27.52 -2.60 -38.33
N GLU A 1012 26.53 -3.32 -37.79
CA GLU A 1012 25.32 -3.74 -38.51
C GLU A 1012 24.19 -2.68 -38.48
N THR A 1013 24.26 -1.69 -37.60
CA THR A 1013 23.28 -0.59 -37.52
C THR A 1013 23.95 0.66 -36.92
N VAL A 1014 23.63 1.83 -37.48
CA VAL A 1014 24.07 3.14 -37.00
C VAL A 1014 22.83 3.92 -36.60
N LEU A 1015 22.89 4.58 -35.43
CA LEU A 1015 21.84 5.49 -34.96
C LEU A 1015 22.40 6.91 -34.86
N PRO A 1016 21.82 7.91 -35.54
CA PRO A 1016 22.16 9.31 -35.33
C PRO A 1016 21.57 9.82 -34.01
N CYS A 1017 22.38 10.44 -33.16
CA CYS A 1017 21.95 11.11 -31.94
C CYS A 1017 22.82 12.34 -31.71
N ASN A 1018 22.22 13.55 -31.71
CA ASN A 1018 22.90 14.84 -31.51
C ASN A 1018 24.21 14.99 -32.32
N GLU A 1019 24.10 14.85 -33.65
CA GLU A 1019 25.21 14.92 -34.63
C GLU A 1019 26.29 13.82 -34.52
N VAL A 1020 26.12 12.84 -33.62
CA VAL A 1020 27.03 11.69 -33.44
C VAL A 1020 26.39 10.41 -33.99
N GLU A 1021 27.15 9.64 -34.77
CA GLU A 1021 26.76 8.31 -35.25
C GLU A 1021 27.16 7.22 -34.25
N ILE A 1022 26.18 6.66 -33.53
CA ILE A 1022 26.40 5.61 -32.54
C ILE A 1022 26.24 4.23 -33.20
N GLN A 1023 27.29 3.41 -33.08
CA GLN A 1023 27.29 2.04 -33.60
C GLN A 1023 26.59 1.08 -32.62
N MET A 1024 25.66 0.26 -33.13
CA MET A 1024 24.87 -0.67 -32.31
C MET A 1024 24.93 -2.10 -32.85
N LYS A 1025 25.29 -3.06 -32.00
CA LYS A 1025 25.26 -4.51 -32.30
C LYS A 1025 23.88 -5.08 -31.88
N LYS A 1026 23.11 -5.70 -32.80
CA LYS A 1026 21.77 -6.28 -32.51
C LYS A 1026 21.84 -7.67 -31.85
N ARG A 1027 22.67 -7.81 -30.82
CA ARG A 1027 22.84 -9.05 -30.05
C ARG A 1027 23.05 -8.77 -28.56
N ARG A 1028 22.92 -9.80 -27.72
CA ARG A 1028 23.37 -9.70 -26.32
C ARG A 1028 24.88 -9.47 -26.27
N MET A 1029 25.31 -8.69 -25.27
CA MET A 1029 26.72 -8.49 -24.92
C MET A 1029 27.35 -9.84 -24.53
N THR A 1030 28.56 -10.12 -25.01
CA THR A 1030 29.32 -11.34 -24.68
C THR A 1030 30.59 -11.00 -23.89
N LEU A 1031 31.27 -12.03 -23.36
CA LEU A 1031 32.56 -11.83 -22.68
C LEU A 1031 33.63 -11.27 -23.62
N GLU A 1032 33.51 -11.52 -24.94
CA GLU A 1032 34.42 -11.03 -25.97
C GLU A 1032 34.36 -9.50 -26.09
N ASP A 1033 33.17 -8.88 -26.03
CA ASP A 1033 33.04 -7.41 -26.03
C ASP A 1033 33.71 -6.78 -24.79
N VAL A 1034 33.68 -7.48 -23.64
CA VAL A 1034 34.33 -7.04 -22.40
C VAL A 1034 35.85 -7.23 -22.46
N ALA A 1035 36.32 -8.31 -23.09
CA ALA A 1035 37.74 -8.55 -23.35
C ALA A 1035 38.33 -7.50 -24.29
N GLU A 1036 37.58 -7.12 -25.33
CA GLU A 1036 37.89 -6.02 -26.25
C GLU A 1036 38.01 -4.67 -25.50
N ALA A 1037 37.03 -4.34 -24.66
CA ALA A 1037 37.04 -3.13 -23.84
C ALA A 1037 38.18 -3.09 -22.80
N LEU A 1038 38.57 -4.23 -22.22
CA LEU A 1038 39.69 -4.34 -21.28
C LEU A 1038 41.07 -4.22 -21.93
N GLY A 1039 41.18 -4.48 -23.24
CA GLY A 1039 42.46 -4.47 -23.95
C GLY A 1039 43.34 -5.69 -23.66
N PRO A 1040 44.64 -5.63 -24.00
CA PRO A 1040 45.56 -6.75 -23.85
C PRO A 1040 45.76 -7.15 -22.39
N LYS A 1041 46.02 -8.45 -22.14
CA LYS A 1041 46.13 -9.03 -20.79
C LYS A 1041 47.14 -8.34 -19.87
N GLU A 1042 48.16 -7.68 -20.43
CA GLU A 1042 49.17 -6.92 -19.68
C GLU A 1042 48.56 -5.67 -19.00
N GLU A 1043 47.51 -5.08 -19.57
CA GLU A 1043 46.84 -3.90 -19.02
C GLU A 1043 45.80 -4.24 -17.94
N HIS A 1044 45.37 -5.51 -17.84
CA HIS A 1044 44.30 -5.94 -16.92
C HIS A 1044 44.62 -5.65 -15.45
N GLY A 1045 45.90 -5.64 -15.06
CA GLY A 1045 46.35 -5.25 -13.73
C GLY A 1045 46.23 -3.75 -13.41
N SER A 1046 45.94 -2.90 -14.41
CA SER A 1046 45.75 -1.44 -14.32
C SER A 1046 44.32 -0.99 -14.64
N ALA A 1047 43.38 -1.95 -14.72
CA ALA A 1047 41.98 -1.72 -15.02
C ALA A 1047 41.07 -1.91 -13.79
N VAL A 1048 39.95 -1.19 -13.76
CA VAL A 1048 38.83 -1.44 -12.83
C VAL A 1048 37.54 -1.62 -13.63
N VAL A 1049 36.71 -2.59 -13.24
CA VAL A 1049 35.47 -2.94 -13.93
C VAL A 1049 34.29 -2.71 -13.00
N TYR A 1050 33.34 -1.89 -13.45
CA TYR A 1050 32.07 -1.62 -12.76
C TYR A 1050 30.93 -2.32 -13.49
N VAL A 1051 30.25 -3.27 -12.83
CA VAL A 1051 29.16 -4.08 -13.39
C VAL A 1051 27.85 -3.78 -12.67
N CYS A 1052 26.85 -3.24 -13.37
CA CYS A 1052 25.52 -3.00 -12.79
C CYS A 1052 24.37 -3.40 -13.72
N GLY A 1053 23.40 -4.12 -13.17
CA GLY A 1053 22.26 -4.66 -13.91
C GLY A 1053 21.55 -5.78 -13.15
N VAL A 1054 20.75 -6.55 -13.86
CA VAL A 1054 19.98 -7.67 -13.28
C VAL A 1054 20.88 -8.75 -12.66
N PRO A 1055 20.42 -9.50 -11.64
CA PRO A 1055 21.24 -10.49 -10.93
C PRO A 1055 21.88 -11.54 -11.86
N ALA A 1056 21.12 -12.09 -12.81
CA ALA A 1056 21.64 -13.10 -13.74
C ALA A 1056 22.82 -12.57 -14.60
N MET A 1057 22.71 -11.35 -15.12
CA MET A 1057 23.78 -10.71 -15.90
C MET A 1057 25.00 -10.40 -15.02
N THR A 1058 24.80 -9.81 -13.86
CA THR A 1058 25.89 -9.44 -12.95
C THR A 1058 26.63 -10.67 -12.42
N ASP A 1059 25.92 -11.74 -12.03
CA ASP A 1059 26.55 -13.00 -11.60
C ASP A 1059 27.30 -13.69 -12.75
N GLU A 1060 26.76 -13.69 -13.98
CA GLU A 1060 27.43 -14.25 -15.15
C GLU A 1060 28.74 -13.49 -15.47
N PHE A 1061 28.68 -12.15 -15.57
CA PHE A 1061 29.87 -11.35 -15.90
C PHE A 1061 30.89 -11.36 -14.77
N VAL A 1062 30.51 -11.20 -13.49
CA VAL A 1062 31.46 -11.26 -12.37
C VAL A 1062 32.11 -12.65 -12.27
N GLY A 1063 31.34 -13.72 -12.48
CA GLY A 1063 31.87 -15.09 -12.49
C GLY A 1063 32.87 -15.33 -13.64
N LYS A 1064 32.59 -14.80 -14.83
CA LYS A 1064 33.50 -14.91 -15.99
C LYS A 1064 34.72 -13.98 -15.91
N LEU A 1065 34.59 -12.81 -15.27
CA LEU A 1065 35.69 -11.86 -15.08
C LEU A 1065 36.71 -12.36 -14.04
N THR A 1066 36.24 -13.02 -12.98
CA THR A 1066 37.07 -13.50 -11.86
C THR A 1066 37.46 -14.99 -11.95
N SER A 1067 36.96 -15.73 -12.94
CA SER A 1067 37.37 -17.12 -13.19
C SER A 1067 38.75 -17.19 -13.90
N PRO A 1068 39.63 -18.14 -13.51
CA PRO A 1068 40.89 -18.39 -14.21
C PRO A 1068 40.71 -18.93 -15.64
N ASP A 1069 39.54 -19.54 -15.94
CA ASP A 1069 39.16 -19.96 -17.30
C ASP A 1069 38.59 -18.80 -18.14
N GLY A 1070 38.47 -17.60 -17.56
CA GLY A 1070 37.92 -16.40 -18.18
C GLY A 1070 38.95 -15.29 -18.37
N LEU A 1071 38.72 -14.15 -17.72
CA LEU A 1071 39.59 -12.97 -17.83
C LEU A 1071 40.55 -12.77 -16.63
N ASP A 1072 40.48 -13.63 -15.60
CA ASP A 1072 41.44 -13.70 -14.48
C ASP A 1072 41.72 -12.34 -13.77
N LEU A 1073 40.70 -11.47 -13.70
CA LEU A 1073 40.77 -10.24 -12.92
C LEU A 1073 40.69 -10.53 -11.43
N LYS A 1074 41.45 -9.78 -10.62
CA LYS A 1074 41.35 -9.89 -9.16
C LYS A 1074 39.93 -9.50 -8.72
N PRO A 1075 39.31 -10.21 -7.75
CA PRO A 1075 37.98 -9.86 -7.25
C PRO A 1075 37.86 -8.42 -6.72
N GLU A 1076 38.97 -7.82 -6.29
CA GLU A 1076 39.05 -6.43 -5.82
C GLU A 1076 38.94 -5.40 -6.96
N GLN A 1077 39.23 -5.79 -8.21
CA GLN A 1077 39.14 -4.93 -9.39
C GLN A 1077 37.75 -4.96 -10.06
N VAL A 1078 36.87 -5.88 -9.64
CA VAL A 1078 35.53 -6.07 -10.22
C VAL A 1078 34.48 -5.66 -9.20
N LEU A 1079 33.96 -4.44 -9.36
CA LEU A 1079 32.91 -3.90 -8.51
C LEU A 1079 31.55 -4.22 -9.12
N CYS A 1080 30.60 -4.68 -8.30
CA CYS A 1080 29.26 -5.01 -8.77
C CYS A 1080 28.14 -4.46 -7.87
N GLU A 1081 27.07 -4.01 -8.50
CA GLU A 1081 25.81 -3.68 -7.83
C GLU A 1081 24.63 -4.31 -8.60
N LYS A 1082 23.77 -5.03 -7.87
CA LYS A 1082 22.63 -5.75 -8.46
C LYS A 1082 21.38 -4.88 -8.37
N TRP A 1083 20.72 -4.70 -9.50
CA TRP A 1083 19.46 -3.99 -9.63
C TRP A 1083 18.30 -4.99 -9.72
N TRP A 1084 17.19 -4.75 -9.00
CA TRP A 1084 16.11 -5.72 -8.76
C TRP A 1084 14.74 -5.23 -9.26
#